data_AF-A0A8J2Q7Y9-F1
#
_entry.id   AF-A0A8J2Q7Y9-F1
#
_cell.length_a   1.000
_cell.length_b   1.000
_cell.length_c   1.000
_cell.angle_alpha   90.00
_cell.angle_beta   90.00
_cell.angle_gamma   90.00
#
_symmetry.space_group_name_H-M   'P 1'
#
loop_
_entity.id
_entity.type
_entity.pdbx_description
1 polymer ?
#
loop_
_entity_poly.entity_id
_entity_poly.type
_entity_poly.pdbx_seq_one_letter_code
_entity_poly.pdbx_strand_id
1 'polypeptide(L)'
;MNSVYSGNRRFAALQRQHKSLDGMQLDEYETNEVRPLMPLDISAANKDMMSSQYSGPSLSNPITTNAYFWKQPANIYSYNGDTYGPSETQSVRAYNLLKQDYEMAMQKLNSTMSSIKTFWSPELKRERQLRKEETAKLAALQRQARPQNGSGFRVAELETELENCRCELAEKDETIRRLMERTTAATYRDGGSRMADLETRCNQLESLLEIREEQIRSIERHFSQLPIGSSQAAKDQRIADLEDEIEMLRSERAELPRDFTDKTVTPHEINTLRMKMERSELELVQKVAELSAVQTRLQAAMEAIEDLRKRVEVFRESSTAKEKHATLLQSDIEALRAKLETKNILIEQKEKTSERLEADLTVEKNRVSDLRDSNRNYEQKISQLLARIDAVESLLREKENELEKVKQKLLTNPDVQKEGELQMQLDEANREKLRMQSLINELRHNAEKEKVQQLETFQAENRQLIATIESLQKELADREVLLESQSEKIGDLDQELVTAERQCKDRAPQLSNDEELAEARKEIESLLRMVQTLEKEKASIISHCKQLQSKLEDIHKGDAASTIGQTRPDFSALTTEGSLKSRVEELEEALRESVSITAERELHVAQQKQLSQQLAAQLTECRRELNELRRHVKKLTSNEREEVLRSLEVEKRRHIEQLLQLKHEALVAAIAEKDAHIALLEQSRERPREEIETLRHHKEKLMEKLKEENERRAQLLSCTNLSVANDLSREGGLTTVTTISASASLATPRQPITDQEDDAEGIWA
;
A
#
# COMPACT_ATOMS: atom_id res chain seq x y z
N MET A 1 37.24 -60.36 -42.67
CA MET A 1 37.49 -61.42 -41.66
C MET A 1 36.25 -61.55 -40.78
N ASN A 2 35.99 -62.77 -40.29
CA ASN A 2 35.26 -63.26 -39.10
C ASN A 2 34.79 -62.22 -38.03
N SER A 3 33.84 -62.47 -37.10
CA SER A 3 32.79 -63.51 -36.85
C SER A 3 32.27 -63.28 -35.39
N VAL A 4 31.05 -63.51 -34.88
CA VAL A 4 29.66 -63.85 -35.31
C VAL A 4 28.73 -63.53 -34.08
N TYR A 5 27.43 -63.90 -34.10
CA TYR A 5 26.40 -63.90 -33.04
C TYR A 5 25.47 -62.68 -33.02
N SER A 6 24.19 -62.72 -33.46
CA SER A 6 23.09 -63.72 -33.46
C SER A 6 22.20 -63.69 -32.19
N GLY A 7 20.96 -63.21 -32.34
CA GLY A 7 19.91 -63.25 -31.30
C GLY A 7 18.52 -63.00 -31.91
N ASN A 8 17.68 -64.04 -31.95
CA ASN A 8 16.53 -64.11 -32.87
C ASN A 8 15.16 -63.85 -32.19
N ARG A 9 14.26 -63.18 -32.93
CA ARG A 9 12.78 -63.39 -32.99
C ARG A 9 11.79 -62.82 -31.92
N ARG A 10 10.85 -62.05 -32.49
CA ARG A 10 9.37 -62.20 -32.50
C ARG A 10 8.49 -61.32 -31.59
N PHE A 11 7.39 -60.88 -32.22
CA PHE A 11 6.22 -60.22 -31.63
C PHE A 11 5.38 -61.16 -30.75
N ALA A 12 4.67 -60.58 -29.78
CA ALA A 12 3.37 -61.03 -29.33
C ALA A 12 2.51 -59.80 -28.94
N ALA A 13 1.19 -59.88 -29.10
CA ALA A 13 0.25 -58.83 -28.71
C ALA A 13 -0.95 -59.44 -27.96
N LEU A 14 -1.35 -58.81 -26.85
CA LEU A 14 -2.53 -59.06 -26.03
C LEU A 14 -2.84 -57.71 -25.35
N GLN A 15 -3.95 -56.99 -25.52
CA GLN A 15 -5.38 -57.31 -25.71
C GLN A 15 -6.11 -57.72 -24.42
N ARG A 16 -6.77 -56.72 -23.81
CA ARG A 16 -7.95 -56.74 -22.91
C ARG A 16 -7.96 -57.70 -21.71
N GLN A 17 -8.40 -57.17 -20.56
CA GLN A 17 -9.68 -57.60 -19.96
C GLN A 17 -10.36 -56.45 -19.21
N HIS A 18 -11.69 -56.46 -19.20
CA HIS A 18 -12.50 -55.69 -18.25
C HIS A 18 -12.68 -56.54 -16.97
N LYS A 19 -12.85 -55.89 -15.82
CA LYS A 19 -13.71 -56.40 -14.75
C LYS A 19 -14.60 -55.26 -14.23
N SER A 20 -15.76 -55.64 -13.71
CA SER A 20 -16.87 -54.79 -13.28
C SER A 20 -17.62 -55.53 -12.18
N LEU A 21 -18.40 -54.80 -11.36
CA LEU A 21 -19.19 -55.29 -10.21
C LEU A 21 -18.29 -55.85 -9.07
N ASP A 22 -18.64 -55.81 -7.79
CA ASP A 22 -19.57 -55.00 -6.96
C ASP A 22 -18.88 -54.94 -5.56
N GLY A 23 -19.18 -54.08 -4.60
CA GLY A 23 -20.29 -53.15 -4.38
C GLY A 23 -20.69 -53.24 -2.89
N MET A 24 -21.08 -52.14 -2.24
CA MET A 24 -21.76 -52.19 -0.93
C MET A 24 -22.58 -50.92 -0.67
N GLN A 25 -23.63 -51.09 0.14
CA GLN A 25 -24.69 -50.13 0.45
C GLN A 25 -24.22 -49.07 1.47
N LEU A 26 -24.54 -47.78 1.25
CA LEU A 26 -25.74 -47.05 1.71
C LEU A 26 -25.93 -47.03 3.24
N ASP A 27 -26.09 -45.82 3.77
CA ASP A 27 -26.86 -45.50 4.98
C ASP A 27 -27.46 -44.08 4.81
N GLU A 28 -28.56 -43.79 5.51
CA GLU A 28 -29.42 -42.61 5.29
C GLU A 28 -29.83 -41.98 6.66
N TYR A 29 -30.20 -40.70 6.83
CA TYR A 29 -30.62 -39.61 5.93
C TYR A 29 -30.02 -38.25 6.37
N GLU A 30 -30.01 -37.23 5.50
CA GLU A 30 -30.77 -35.98 5.75
C GLU A 30 -30.81 -35.02 4.55
N THR A 31 -31.87 -34.21 4.47
CA THR A 31 -32.18 -33.34 3.32
C THR A 31 -31.80 -31.88 3.55
N ASN A 32 -31.22 -31.23 2.53
CA ASN A 32 -31.30 -29.78 2.37
C ASN A 32 -31.35 -29.41 0.88
N GLU A 33 -32.33 -28.61 0.49
CA GLU A 33 -32.54 -28.23 -0.92
C GLU A 33 -31.51 -27.18 -1.38
N VAL A 34 -30.80 -27.46 -2.47
CA VAL A 34 -30.01 -26.45 -3.19
C VAL A 34 -30.41 -26.49 -4.66
N ARG A 35 -31.12 -25.44 -5.11
CA ARG A 35 -31.47 -25.26 -6.53
C ARG A 35 -30.19 -25.11 -7.38
N PRO A 36 -30.00 -25.91 -8.44
CA PRO A 36 -29.01 -25.59 -9.46
C PRO A 36 -29.40 -24.31 -10.20
N LEU A 37 -28.45 -23.38 -10.35
CA LEU A 37 -28.62 -22.23 -11.25
C LEU A 37 -28.36 -22.65 -12.69
N MET A 38 -29.30 -22.35 -13.58
CA MET A 38 -29.14 -22.53 -15.03
C MET A 38 -28.06 -21.58 -15.58
N PRO A 39 -27.15 -22.04 -16.45
CA PRO A 39 -26.40 -21.15 -17.33
C PRO A 39 -27.35 -20.48 -18.32
N LEU A 40 -27.21 -19.17 -18.54
CA LEU A 40 -27.89 -18.46 -19.62
C LEU A 40 -26.93 -18.23 -20.78
N ASP A 41 -27.04 -19.07 -21.81
CA ASP A 41 -26.45 -18.77 -23.11
C ASP A 41 -27.20 -17.61 -23.78
N ILE A 42 -26.47 -16.57 -24.19
CA ILE A 42 -26.95 -15.57 -25.15
C ILE A 42 -25.92 -15.50 -26.28
N SER A 43 -26.08 -16.39 -27.25
CA SER A 43 -25.40 -16.29 -28.54
C SER A 43 -26.10 -15.24 -29.41
N ALA A 44 -25.32 -14.31 -29.97
CA ALA A 44 -25.80 -13.31 -30.91
C ALA A 44 -24.81 -13.20 -32.08
N ALA A 45 -25.05 -13.99 -33.13
CA ALA A 45 -24.20 -14.07 -34.31
C ALA A 45 -24.99 -13.83 -35.61
N ASN A 46 -24.28 -13.29 -36.61
CA ASN A 46 -24.65 -13.13 -38.02
C ASN A 46 -25.74 -12.10 -38.37
N LYS A 47 -25.30 -10.98 -38.96
CA LYS A 47 -25.17 -10.94 -40.44
C LYS A 47 -24.23 -9.84 -40.92
N ASP A 48 -23.34 -10.20 -41.84
CA ASP A 48 -22.66 -9.24 -42.72
C ASP A 48 -23.63 -8.60 -43.71
N MET A 49 -23.47 -7.31 -43.99
CA MET A 49 -23.80 -6.72 -45.29
C MET A 49 -22.88 -5.53 -45.62
N MET A 50 -22.00 -5.78 -46.60
CA MET A 50 -21.44 -4.86 -47.59
C MET A 50 -20.94 -3.46 -47.18
N SER A 51 -19.67 -3.24 -47.50
CA SER A 51 -18.99 -1.94 -47.52
C SER A 51 -19.76 -0.84 -48.28
N SER A 52 -19.79 0.37 -47.70
CA SER A 52 -19.89 1.61 -48.47
C SER A 52 -19.02 2.70 -47.83
N GLN A 53 -18.37 3.50 -48.66
CA GLN A 53 -17.36 4.47 -48.22
C GLN A 53 -17.99 5.82 -47.90
N TYR A 54 -17.95 6.26 -46.62
CA TYR A 54 -17.96 7.69 -46.30
C TYR A 54 -17.02 7.99 -45.13
N SER A 55 -16.18 9.02 -45.32
CA SER A 55 -15.26 9.52 -44.30
C SER A 55 -15.96 10.55 -43.41
N GLY A 56 -15.84 10.37 -42.10
CA GLY A 56 -16.33 11.31 -41.08
C GLY A 56 -15.34 11.39 -39.91
N PRO A 57 -15.11 12.56 -39.27
CA PRO A 57 -14.01 12.72 -38.32
C PRO A 57 -14.18 11.97 -37.00
N SER A 58 -13.05 11.66 -36.37
CA SER A 58 -12.94 10.98 -35.08
C SER A 58 -13.47 11.81 -33.90
N LEU A 59 -13.91 11.09 -32.85
CA LEU A 59 -14.48 11.65 -31.63
C LEU A 59 -13.52 12.60 -30.90
N SER A 60 -14.04 13.73 -30.44
CA SER A 60 -13.35 14.66 -29.54
C SER A 60 -14.33 15.25 -28.49
N ASN A 61 -13.78 15.87 -27.44
CA ASN A 61 -14.41 16.02 -26.12
C ASN A 61 -15.85 16.60 -26.08
N PRO A 62 -16.74 16.07 -25.21
CA PRO A 62 -18.15 16.46 -25.15
C PRO A 62 -18.39 17.72 -24.29
N ILE A 63 -18.14 18.92 -24.83
CA ILE A 63 -18.43 20.19 -24.14
C ILE A 63 -19.27 21.18 -24.99
N THR A 64 -19.13 21.20 -26.32
CA THR A 64 -19.56 22.37 -27.13
C THR A 64 -20.88 22.22 -27.89
N THR A 65 -21.39 21.00 -28.11
CA THR A 65 -22.48 20.76 -29.09
C THR A 65 -23.91 21.00 -28.54
N ASN A 66 -24.10 21.02 -27.22
CA ASN A 66 -25.44 20.95 -26.60
C ASN A 66 -26.25 22.27 -26.66
N ALA A 67 -25.67 23.36 -27.15
CA ALA A 67 -26.28 24.70 -27.14
C ALA A 67 -27.39 24.92 -28.19
N TYR A 68 -27.46 24.08 -29.23
CA TYR A 68 -28.41 24.25 -30.35
C TYR A 68 -29.69 23.41 -30.23
N PHE A 69 -29.67 22.31 -29.48
CA PHE A 69 -30.82 21.39 -29.38
C PHE A 69 -32.04 22.05 -28.70
N TRP A 70 -31.82 22.91 -27.71
CA TRP A 70 -32.86 23.53 -26.89
C TRP A 70 -33.30 24.94 -27.35
N LYS A 71 -32.94 25.36 -28.58
CA LYS A 71 -33.23 26.72 -29.09
C LYS A 71 -34.18 26.78 -30.29
N GLN A 72 -34.89 25.70 -30.61
CA GLN A 72 -36.00 25.77 -31.56
C GLN A 72 -37.33 26.04 -30.83
N PRO A 73 -38.14 27.04 -31.25
CA PRO A 73 -39.50 27.18 -30.76
C PRO A 73 -40.37 26.05 -31.36
N ALA A 74 -41.03 25.27 -30.50
CA ALA A 74 -41.92 24.21 -30.95
C ALA A 74 -43.14 24.83 -31.66
N ASN A 75 -43.36 24.44 -32.92
CA ASN A 75 -44.46 24.98 -33.74
C ASN A 75 -45.78 24.28 -33.37
N ILE A 76 -46.67 24.99 -32.65
CA ILE A 76 -47.91 24.42 -32.14
C ILE A 76 -48.95 24.34 -33.27
N TYR A 77 -49.04 23.17 -33.92
CA TYR A 77 -50.22 22.80 -34.68
C TYR A 77 -51.28 22.23 -33.73
N SER A 78 -52.37 22.97 -33.56
CA SER A 78 -53.55 22.51 -32.83
C SER A 78 -54.25 21.37 -33.57
N TYR A 79 -54.66 20.34 -32.82
CA TYR A 79 -55.66 19.38 -33.24
C TYR A 79 -56.58 19.10 -32.05
N ASN A 80 -57.88 19.32 -32.23
CA ASN A 80 -58.85 19.19 -31.14
C ASN A 80 -59.13 17.71 -30.81
N GLY A 81 -59.24 17.40 -29.52
CA GLY A 81 -59.59 16.08 -29.02
C GLY A 81 -59.98 16.15 -27.54
N ASP A 82 -61.28 16.32 -27.28
CA ASP A 82 -61.81 16.56 -25.93
C ASP A 82 -61.54 15.41 -24.96
N THR A 83 -60.61 15.64 -24.02
CA THR A 83 -60.42 14.81 -22.83
C THR A 83 -60.13 15.70 -21.62
N TYR A 84 -60.74 15.39 -20.47
CA TYR A 84 -60.66 16.20 -19.26
C TYR A 84 -59.26 16.11 -18.62
N GLY A 85 -58.38 17.06 -18.94
CA GLY A 85 -57.11 17.30 -18.25
C GLY A 85 -57.22 18.33 -17.12
N PRO A 86 -56.33 18.30 -16.10
CA PRO A 86 -56.31 19.29 -15.03
C PRO A 86 -55.96 20.69 -15.57
N SER A 87 -56.48 21.74 -14.92
CA SER A 87 -56.41 23.13 -15.39
C SER A 87 -55.03 23.52 -15.91
N GLU A 88 -55.00 24.15 -17.08
CA GLU A 88 -53.80 24.68 -17.74
C GLU A 88 -52.96 25.55 -16.78
N THR A 89 -53.60 26.25 -15.85
CA THR A 89 -52.93 27.04 -14.78
C THR A 89 -52.13 26.20 -13.78
N GLN A 90 -52.54 24.96 -13.46
CA GLN A 90 -51.77 24.02 -12.67
C GLN A 90 -50.57 23.48 -13.46
N SER A 91 -50.76 23.17 -14.75
CA SER A 91 -49.67 22.74 -15.64
C SER A 91 -48.60 23.84 -15.78
N VAL A 92 -49.02 25.09 -15.99
CA VAL A 92 -48.11 26.26 -16.03
C VAL A 92 -47.41 26.49 -14.67
N ARG A 93 -48.08 26.29 -13.53
CA ARG A 93 -47.42 26.37 -12.21
C ARG A 93 -46.42 25.24 -12.01
N ALA A 94 -46.77 24.00 -12.33
CA ALA A 94 -45.87 22.85 -12.25
C ALA A 94 -44.65 23.02 -13.17
N TYR A 95 -44.85 23.53 -14.38
CA TYR A 95 -43.77 23.87 -15.32
C TYR A 95 -42.84 24.96 -14.77
N ASN A 96 -43.39 26.04 -14.21
CA ASN A 96 -42.56 27.11 -13.62
C ASN A 96 -41.82 26.64 -12.35
N LEU A 97 -42.44 25.78 -11.52
CA LEU A 97 -41.80 25.19 -10.35
C LEU A 97 -40.67 24.25 -10.78
N LEU A 98 -40.93 23.33 -11.72
CA LEU A 98 -39.94 22.41 -12.28
C LEU A 98 -38.79 23.16 -12.99
N LYS A 99 -39.10 24.30 -13.64
CA LYS A 99 -38.09 25.20 -14.21
C LYS A 99 -37.25 25.88 -13.11
N GLN A 100 -37.87 26.35 -12.03
CA GLN A 100 -37.17 26.94 -10.90
C GLN A 100 -36.28 25.89 -10.19
N ASP A 101 -36.78 24.66 -10.03
CA ASP A 101 -36.01 23.52 -9.51
C ASP A 101 -34.84 23.13 -10.43
N TYR A 102 -35.05 23.15 -11.76
CA TYR A 102 -33.99 22.96 -12.74
C TYR A 102 -32.93 24.07 -12.70
N GLU A 103 -33.34 25.34 -12.60
CA GLU A 103 -32.42 26.48 -12.48
C GLU A 103 -31.67 26.44 -11.13
N MET A 104 -32.32 26.08 -10.03
CA MET A 104 -31.68 25.85 -8.73
C MET A 104 -30.73 24.63 -8.76
N ALA A 105 -31.12 23.53 -9.40
CA ALA A 105 -30.26 22.36 -9.57
C ALA A 105 -29.04 22.68 -10.44
N MET A 106 -29.21 23.48 -11.50
CA MET A 106 -28.11 23.92 -12.35
C MET A 106 -27.22 24.98 -11.69
N GLN A 107 -27.76 25.84 -10.81
CA GLN A 107 -26.95 26.71 -9.94
C GLN A 107 -26.18 25.90 -8.89
N LYS A 108 -26.82 24.94 -8.20
CA LYS A 108 -26.17 24.02 -7.25
C LYS A 108 -25.08 23.21 -7.95
N LEU A 109 -25.34 22.68 -9.16
CA LEU A 109 -24.37 21.97 -9.97
C LEU A 109 -23.20 22.89 -10.40
N ASN A 110 -23.46 24.12 -10.84
CA ASN A 110 -22.36 25.06 -11.15
C ASN A 110 -21.57 25.47 -9.90
N SER A 111 -22.21 25.53 -8.73
CA SER A 111 -21.58 25.79 -7.44
C SER A 111 -20.70 24.62 -6.99
N THR A 112 -21.19 23.38 -7.02
CA THR A 112 -20.38 22.20 -6.68
C THR A 112 -19.29 21.94 -7.72
N MET A 113 -19.58 22.10 -9.02
CA MET A 113 -18.59 22.05 -10.11
C MET A 113 -17.50 23.11 -9.90
N SER A 114 -17.84 24.34 -9.50
CA SER A 114 -16.87 25.39 -9.19
C SER A 114 -16.08 25.09 -7.92
N SER A 115 -16.75 24.59 -6.87
CA SER A 115 -16.13 24.16 -5.62
C SER A 115 -15.08 23.07 -5.91
N ILE A 116 -15.44 22.01 -6.64
CA ILE A 116 -14.53 20.95 -7.12
C ILE A 116 -13.40 21.52 -7.99
N LYS A 117 -13.67 22.53 -8.83
CA LYS A 117 -12.67 23.25 -9.62
C LYS A 117 -11.68 24.02 -8.74
N THR A 118 -12.09 24.44 -7.55
CA THR A 118 -11.25 25.08 -6.52
C THR A 118 -10.68 24.14 -5.46
N PHE A 119 -11.23 22.93 -5.29
CA PHE A 119 -10.97 21.99 -4.18
C PHE A 119 -9.56 21.37 -4.18
N TRP A 120 -8.81 21.50 -5.27
CA TRP A 120 -7.38 21.15 -5.32
C TRP A 120 -6.62 21.86 -4.21
N SER A 121 -5.98 21.13 -3.31
CA SER A 121 -5.22 21.74 -2.20
C SER A 121 -4.13 22.69 -2.71
N PRO A 122 -3.60 23.61 -1.88
CA PRO A 122 -2.47 24.45 -2.27
C PRO A 122 -1.27 23.65 -2.82
N GLU A 123 -1.07 22.43 -2.33
CA GLU A 123 -0.07 21.45 -2.77
C GLU A 123 -0.41 20.93 -4.16
N LEU A 124 -1.61 20.38 -4.41
CA LEU A 124 -1.97 19.90 -5.75
C LEU A 124 -2.07 21.03 -6.78
N LYS A 125 -2.35 22.27 -6.37
CA LYS A 125 -2.22 23.45 -7.24
C LYS A 125 -0.75 23.75 -7.55
N ARG A 126 0.13 23.80 -6.54
CA ARG A 126 1.60 23.95 -6.73
C ARG A 126 2.17 22.84 -7.60
N GLU A 127 1.79 21.59 -7.40
CA GLU A 127 2.33 20.45 -8.13
C GLU A 127 1.80 20.38 -9.57
N ARG A 128 0.54 20.75 -9.83
CA ARG A 128 0.04 20.97 -11.20
C ARG A 128 0.70 22.16 -11.89
N GLN A 129 1.06 23.21 -11.13
CA GLN A 129 1.77 24.36 -11.65
C GLN A 129 3.23 24.00 -11.98
N LEU A 130 3.92 23.26 -11.10
CA LEU A 130 5.24 22.70 -11.34
C LEU A 130 5.24 21.78 -12.58
N ARG A 131 4.30 20.84 -12.71
CA ARG A 131 4.19 20.01 -13.92
C ARG A 131 3.86 20.82 -15.19
N LYS A 132 3.15 21.95 -15.08
CA LYS A 132 2.97 22.89 -16.21
C LYS A 132 4.25 23.62 -16.57
N GLU A 133 5.02 24.06 -15.59
CA GLU A 133 6.31 24.75 -15.79
C GLU A 133 7.39 23.79 -16.30
N GLU A 134 7.37 22.54 -15.84
CA GLU A 134 8.24 21.46 -16.28
C GLU A 134 7.89 20.99 -17.70
N THR A 135 6.61 20.79 -18.02
CA THR A 135 6.18 20.53 -19.41
C THR A 135 6.39 21.75 -20.32
N ALA A 136 6.31 22.98 -19.81
CA ALA A 136 6.69 24.18 -20.56
C ALA A 136 8.21 24.28 -20.79
N LYS A 137 9.04 23.93 -19.80
CA LYS A 137 10.50 23.80 -19.95
C LYS A 137 10.86 22.73 -20.97
N LEU A 138 10.25 21.53 -20.87
CA LEU A 138 10.42 20.46 -21.85
C LEU A 138 9.95 20.88 -23.25
N ALA A 139 8.82 21.59 -23.38
CA ALA A 139 8.37 22.12 -24.66
C ALA A 139 9.25 23.27 -25.20
N ALA A 140 9.91 24.04 -24.34
CA ALA A 140 10.88 25.06 -24.73
C ALA A 140 12.20 24.43 -25.21
N LEU A 141 12.74 23.47 -24.46
CA LEU A 141 13.89 22.66 -24.85
C LEU A 141 13.61 21.87 -26.14
N GLN A 142 12.41 21.29 -26.28
CA GLN A 142 11.98 20.61 -27.50
C GLN A 142 11.73 21.59 -28.67
N ARG A 143 11.47 22.87 -28.43
CA ARG A 143 11.45 23.92 -29.47
C ARG A 143 12.86 24.41 -29.85
N GLN A 144 13.84 24.35 -28.94
CA GLN A 144 15.25 24.56 -29.27
C GLN A 144 15.85 23.37 -30.02
N ALA A 145 15.47 22.14 -29.66
CA ALA A 145 15.97 20.90 -30.26
C ALA A 145 15.22 20.45 -31.53
N ARG A 146 14.00 20.93 -31.78
CA ARG A 146 13.28 20.63 -33.03
C ARG A 146 13.72 21.58 -34.14
N PRO A 147 14.27 21.09 -35.26
CA PRO A 147 14.64 21.96 -36.36
C PRO A 147 13.39 22.63 -36.93
N GLN A 148 13.36 23.97 -36.88
CA GLN A 148 12.55 24.76 -37.79
C GLN A 148 13.30 24.92 -39.12
N ASN A 149 12.57 25.19 -40.20
CA ASN A 149 13.04 25.06 -41.59
C ASN A 149 14.05 26.15 -42.01
N GLY A 150 15.24 26.10 -41.41
CA GLY A 150 16.40 26.97 -41.68
C GLY A 150 17.68 26.49 -40.99
N SER A 151 17.69 25.27 -40.41
CA SER A 151 18.76 24.78 -39.54
C SER A 151 20.10 24.50 -40.23
N GLY A 152 20.15 24.42 -41.57
CA GLY A 152 21.40 24.14 -42.30
C GLY A 152 22.49 25.19 -42.06
N PHE A 153 22.15 26.47 -42.12
CA PHE A 153 23.13 27.55 -41.97
C PHE A 153 23.70 27.61 -40.54
N ARG A 154 22.83 27.45 -39.54
CA ARG A 154 23.20 27.60 -38.12
C ARG A 154 23.86 26.37 -37.52
N VAL A 155 23.63 25.19 -38.10
CA VAL A 155 24.42 23.99 -37.80
C VAL A 155 25.80 24.11 -38.45
N ALA A 156 25.89 24.56 -39.71
CA ALA A 156 27.18 24.81 -40.35
C ALA A 156 28.02 25.88 -39.62
N GLU A 157 27.42 26.98 -39.15
CA GLU A 157 28.10 27.96 -38.29
C GLU A 157 28.67 27.29 -37.03
N LEU A 158 27.85 26.56 -36.28
CA LEU A 158 28.29 25.85 -35.06
C LEU A 158 29.32 24.76 -35.32
N GLU A 159 29.26 24.06 -36.47
CA GLU A 159 30.27 23.09 -36.90
C GLU A 159 31.60 23.80 -37.22
N THR A 160 31.57 24.97 -37.87
CA THR A 160 32.79 25.78 -38.09
C THR A 160 33.33 26.40 -36.81
N GLU A 161 32.48 26.83 -35.87
CA GLU A 161 32.92 27.32 -34.55
C GLU A 161 33.54 26.20 -33.71
N LEU A 162 33.00 24.97 -33.77
CA LEU A 162 33.53 23.81 -33.06
C LEU A 162 34.85 23.33 -33.69
N GLU A 163 34.99 23.36 -35.02
CA GLU A 163 36.25 23.05 -35.69
C GLU A 163 37.31 24.15 -35.47
N ASN A 164 36.93 25.44 -35.47
CA ASN A 164 37.82 26.52 -35.05
C ASN A 164 38.29 26.34 -33.59
N CYS A 165 37.38 25.99 -32.67
CA CYS A 165 37.72 25.65 -31.29
C CYS A 165 38.68 24.45 -31.20
N ARG A 166 38.56 23.45 -32.07
CA ARG A 166 39.50 22.31 -32.16
C ARG A 166 40.87 22.74 -32.67
N CYS A 167 40.93 23.58 -33.70
CA CYS A 167 42.20 24.16 -34.18
C CYS A 167 42.87 24.97 -33.07
N GLU A 168 42.14 25.84 -32.37
CA GLU A 168 42.64 26.57 -31.20
C GLU A 168 43.12 25.65 -30.08
N LEU A 169 42.43 24.53 -29.81
CA LEU A 169 42.85 23.57 -28.79
C LEU A 169 44.15 22.86 -29.22
N ALA A 170 44.22 22.42 -30.47
CA ALA A 170 45.42 21.79 -31.03
C ALA A 170 46.63 22.75 -31.05
N GLU A 171 46.43 24.04 -31.36
CA GLU A 171 47.48 25.05 -31.24
C GLU A 171 47.92 25.28 -29.79
N LYS A 172 46.98 25.25 -28.83
CA LYS A 172 47.28 25.36 -27.40
C LYS A 172 48.06 24.14 -26.90
N ASP A 173 47.65 22.92 -27.26
CA ASP A 173 48.39 21.68 -26.95
C ASP A 173 49.77 21.66 -27.61
N GLU A 174 49.89 22.19 -28.83
CA GLU A 174 51.16 22.38 -29.55
C GLU A 174 52.05 23.43 -28.84
N THR A 175 51.50 24.51 -28.28
CA THR A 175 52.28 25.41 -27.40
C THR A 175 52.66 24.78 -26.06
N ILE A 176 51.77 24.01 -25.43
CA ILE A 176 52.04 23.30 -24.18
C ILE A 176 53.17 22.28 -24.39
N ARG A 177 53.13 21.50 -25.47
CA ARG A 177 54.21 20.57 -25.85
C ARG A 177 55.52 21.31 -26.16
N ARG A 178 55.51 22.41 -26.92
CA ARG A 178 56.71 23.26 -27.13
C ARG A 178 57.23 23.94 -25.85
N LEU A 179 56.40 24.14 -24.82
CA LEU A 179 56.82 24.60 -23.50
C LEU A 179 57.41 23.47 -22.67
N MET A 180 56.80 22.27 -22.68
CA MET A 180 57.35 21.08 -22.03
C MET A 180 58.70 20.70 -22.63
N GLU A 181 58.84 20.68 -23.96
CA GLU A 181 60.10 20.45 -24.68
C GLU A 181 61.17 21.49 -24.35
N ARG A 182 60.80 22.78 -24.19
CA ARG A 182 61.74 23.79 -23.68
C ARG A 182 62.15 23.52 -22.23
N THR A 183 61.22 23.10 -21.39
CA THR A 183 61.48 22.85 -19.96
C THR A 183 62.39 21.63 -19.78
N THR A 184 62.13 20.54 -20.49
CA THR A 184 62.98 19.34 -20.47
C THR A 184 64.33 19.59 -21.16
N ALA A 185 64.37 20.34 -22.27
CA ALA A 185 65.64 20.72 -22.89
C ALA A 185 66.50 21.61 -21.98
N ALA A 186 65.90 22.41 -21.08
CA ALA A 186 66.61 23.21 -20.10
C ALA A 186 67.15 22.34 -18.93
N THR A 187 66.33 21.44 -18.37
CA THR A 187 66.78 20.55 -17.28
C THR A 187 67.90 19.61 -17.73
N TYR A 188 67.83 19.06 -18.95
CA TYR A 188 68.82 18.11 -19.46
C TYR A 188 70.09 18.74 -20.07
N ARG A 189 70.16 20.05 -20.35
CA ARG A 189 71.39 20.68 -20.89
C ARG A 189 72.06 21.75 -20.02
N ASP A 190 71.35 22.44 -19.14
CA ASP A 190 71.96 23.42 -18.21
C ASP A 190 71.97 22.88 -16.77
N GLY A 191 70.84 22.29 -16.34
CA GLY A 191 70.68 21.76 -14.98
C GLY A 191 71.73 20.70 -14.61
N GLY A 192 71.90 19.68 -15.44
CA GLY A 192 72.81 18.56 -15.16
C GLY A 192 74.28 18.97 -15.02
N SER A 193 74.85 19.66 -16.03
CA SER A 193 76.25 20.10 -15.99
C SER A 193 76.52 21.08 -14.85
N ARG A 194 75.63 22.06 -14.66
CA ARG A 194 75.78 23.05 -13.57
C ARG A 194 75.64 22.43 -12.18
N MET A 195 74.86 21.36 -12.03
CA MET A 195 74.78 20.60 -10.78
C MET A 195 76.07 19.82 -10.51
N ALA A 196 76.63 19.15 -11.52
CA ALA A 196 77.92 18.45 -11.40
C ALA A 196 79.11 19.41 -11.15
N ASP A 197 79.11 20.59 -11.79
CA ASP A 197 80.12 21.64 -11.55
C ASP A 197 80.02 22.24 -10.14
N LEU A 198 78.81 22.29 -9.56
CA LEU A 198 78.60 22.70 -8.17
C LEU A 198 78.98 21.59 -7.18
N GLU A 199 78.62 20.34 -7.46
CA GLU A 199 78.94 19.17 -6.63
C GLU A 199 80.45 18.92 -6.56
N THR A 200 81.14 18.92 -7.71
CA THR A 200 82.62 18.83 -7.74
C THR A 200 83.30 20.00 -7.04
N ARG A 201 82.70 21.21 -7.07
CA ARG A 201 83.19 22.38 -6.36
C ARG A 201 82.92 22.32 -4.85
N CYS A 202 81.80 21.74 -4.40
CA CYS A 202 81.54 21.44 -3.00
C CYS A 202 82.59 20.45 -2.48
N ASN A 203 82.81 19.33 -3.17
CA ASN A 203 83.80 18.32 -2.77
C ASN A 203 85.24 18.90 -2.69
N GLN A 204 85.58 19.84 -3.59
CA GLN A 204 86.84 20.60 -3.50
C GLN A 204 86.91 21.55 -2.29
N LEU A 205 85.81 22.21 -1.94
CA LEU A 205 85.73 23.09 -0.77
C LEU A 205 85.75 22.31 0.55
N GLU A 206 85.12 21.13 0.60
CA GLU A 206 85.16 20.21 1.74
C GLU A 206 86.56 19.67 1.97
N SER A 207 87.25 19.21 0.91
CA SER A 207 88.66 18.80 1.01
C SER A 207 89.58 19.95 1.44
N LEU A 208 89.33 21.18 0.98
CA LEU A 208 90.06 22.36 1.45
C LEU A 208 89.75 22.71 2.92
N LEU A 209 88.51 22.52 3.39
CA LEU A 209 88.15 22.68 4.80
C LEU A 209 88.85 21.64 5.67
N GLU A 210 88.82 20.36 5.30
CA GLU A 210 89.49 19.28 6.03
C GLU A 210 91.01 19.52 6.15
N ILE A 211 91.66 19.98 5.07
CA ILE A 211 93.07 20.41 5.09
C ILE A 211 93.30 21.60 6.02
N ARG A 212 92.37 22.57 6.09
CA ARG A 212 92.48 23.72 7.00
C ARG A 212 92.23 23.33 8.46
N GLU A 213 91.29 22.44 8.73
CA GLU A 213 91.08 21.90 10.07
C GLU A 213 92.30 21.12 10.55
N GLU A 214 92.91 20.26 9.73
CA GLU A 214 94.11 19.54 10.15
C GLU A 214 95.31 20.48 10.32
N GLN A 215 95.39 21.58 9.55
CA GLN A 215 96.35 22.66 9.83
C GLN A 215 96.07 23.37 11.17
N ILE A 216 94.81 23.66 11.49
CA ILE A 216 94.42 24.25 12.78
C ILE A 216 94.76 23.30 13.93
N ARG A 217 94.33 22.04 13.87
CA ARG A 217 94.65 20.99 14.86
C ARG A 217 96.16 20.79 15.02
N SER A 218 96.94 20.94 13.96
CA SER A 218 98.41 20.89 14.02
C SER A 218 99.01 22.12 14.70
N ILE A 219 98.51 23.33 14.41
CA ILE A 219 98.90 24.57 15.10
C ILE A 219 98.52 24.51 16.58
N GLU A 220 97.33 24.03 16.92
CA GLU A 220 96.87 23.81 18.30
C GLU A 220 97.73 22.81 19.05
N ARG A 221 98.13 21.70 18.41
CA ARG A 221 99.13 20.75 18.96
C ARG A 221 100.48 21.43 19.22
N HIS A 222 100.97 22.24 18.29
CA HIS A 222 102.21 22.98 18.47
C HIS A 222 102.12 24.04 19.59
N PHE A 223 101.02 24.79 19.69
CA PHE A 223 100.77 25.72 20.79
C PHE A 223 100.66 25.01 22.15
N SER A 224 100.02 23.85 22.19
CA SER A 224 99.90 23.02 23.41
C SER A 224 101.23 22.40 23.86
N GLN A 225 102.21 22.30 22.95
CA GLN A 225 103.56 21.82 23.25
C GLN A 225 104.55 22.96 23.60
N LEU A 226 104.17 24.23 23.43
CA LEU A 226 104.99 25.37 23.84
C LEU A 226 104.80 25.66 25.34
N PRO A 227 105.86 25.66 26.17
CA PRO A 227 105.77 25.93 27.60
C PRO A 227 105.60 27.43 27.89
N ILE A 228 104.49 28.02 27.46
CA ILE A 228 104.23 29.47 27.57
C ILE A 228 104.15 29.91 29.06
N GLY A 229 103.64 29.04 29.93
CA GLY A 229 103.49 29.32 31.37
C GLY A 229 104.80 29.62 32.11
N SER A 230 105.92 29.02 31.72
CA SER A 230 107.21 29.30 32.37
C SER A 230 107.83 30.63 31.92
N SER A 231 107.51 31.12 30.72
CA SER A 231 107.99 32.42 30.25
C SER A 231 107.25 33.60 30.90
N GLN A 232 105.96 33.43 31.23
CA GLN A 232 105.19 34.50 31.88
C GLN A 232 105.57 34.61 33.36
N ALA A 233 105.54 33.51 34.12
CA ALA A 233 105.93 33.51 35.53
C ALA A 233 107.36 34.05 35.77
N ALA A 234 108.31 33.75 34.86
CA ALA A 234 109.67 34.29 34.93
C ALA A 234 109.76 35.80 34.64
N LYS A 235 108.82 36.37 33.86
CA LYS A 235 108.71 37.83 33.66
C LYS A 235 108.05 38.50 34.85
N ASP A 236 106.99 37.91 35.37
CA ASP A 236 106.24 38.46 36.52
C ASP A 236 107.13 38.51 37.77
N GLN A 237 107.92 37.45 38.02
CA GLN A 237 108.96 37.47 39.06
C GLN A 237 110.02 38.54 38.78
N ARG A 238 110.50 38.67 37.53
CA ARG A 238 111.52 39.69 37.20
C ARG A 238 110.98 41.12 37.27
N ILE A 239 109.67 41.33 37.12
CA ILE A 239 109.02 42.61 37.36
C ILE A 239 109.02 42.91 38.87
N ALA A 240 108.62 41.96 39.72
CA ALA A 240 108.70 42.13 41.18
C ALA A 240 110.14 42.43 41.66
N ASP A 241 111.15 41.67 41.19
CA ASP A 241 112.56 41.93 41.50
C ASP A 241 113.00 43.37 41.14
N LEU A 242 112.49 43.91 40.03
CA LEU A 242 112.81 45.25 39.53
C LEU A 242 111.99 46.34 40.23
N GLU A 243 110.78 46.03 40.70
CA GLU A 243 109.96 46.94 41.49
C GLU A 243 110.57 47.12 42.89
N ASP A 244 111.05 46.04 43.53
CA ASP A 244 111.83 46.09 44.77
C ASP A 244 113.16 46.86 44.59
N GLU A 245 113.89 46.63 43.49
CA GLU A 245 115.12 47.38 43.15
C GLU A 245 114.82 48.89 42.96
N ILE A 246 113.68 49.24 42.38
CA ILE A 246 113.23 50.64 42.23
C ILE A 246 112.80 51.25 43.57
N GLU A 247 112.14 50.50 44.45
CA GLU A 247 111.75 50.96 45.80
C GLU A 247 112.98 51.22 46.68
N MET A 248 113.99 50.36 46.59
CA MET A 248 115.30 50.54 47.23
C MET A 248 116.05 51.76 46.67
N LEU A 249 116.17 51.90 45.34
CA LEU A 249 116.84 53.05 44.72
C LEU A 249 116.10 54.38 44.96
N ARG A 250 114.78 54.36 45.14
CA ARG A 250 114.01 55.54 45.60
C ARG A 250 114.34 55.90 47.05
N SER A 251 114.52 54.89 47.91
CA SER A 251 114.88 55.05 49.32
C SER A 251 116.30 55.59 49.49
N GLU A 252 117.31 55.02 48.81
CA GLU A 252 118.68 55.56 48.80
C GLU A 252 118.72 57.01 48.28
N ARG A 253 117.93 57.31 47.24
CA ARG A 253 117.84 58.67 46.68
C ARG A 253 117.15 59.68 47.61
N ALA A 254 116.44 59.24 48.64
CA ALA A 254 115.87 60.11 49.67
C ALA A 254 116.90 60.51 50.75
N GLU A 255 117.95 59.70 50.96
CA GLU A 255 118.99 59.94 51.98
C GLU A 255 120.13 60.85 51.49
N LEU A 256 120.30 61.06 50.18
CA LEU A 256 121.32 61.97 49.65
C LEU A 256 121.02 63.44 50.02
N PRO A 257 121.95 64.16 50.68
CA PRO A 257 121.82 65.60 50.88
C PRO A 257 121.62 66.32 49.54
N ARG A 258 120.64 67.24 49.49
CA ARG A 258 120.47 68.12 48.33
C ARG A 258 121.70 69.03 48.22
N ASP A 259 122.48 68.84 47.16
CA ASP A 259 123.49 69.80 46.74
C ASP A 259 122.80 71.12 46.35
N PHE A 260 122.66 72.03 47.32
CA PHE A 260 122.34 73.44 47.10
C PHE A 260 123.55 74.16 46.48
N THR A 261 124.02 73.67 45.33
CA THR A 261 124.88 74.43 44.43
C THR A 261 124.01 75.47 43.74
N ASP A 262 123.83 76.59 44.42
CA ASP A 262 122.95 77.70 44.02
C ASP A 262 123.51 78.46 42.80
N LYS A 263 123.47 77.77 41.66
CA LYS A 263 123.70 78.32 40.33
C LYS A 263 122.52 79.22 40.01
N THR A 264 122.61 80.45 40.50
CA THR A 264 121.70 81.55 40.18
C THR A 264 121.48 81.62 38.66
N VAL A 265 120.33 81.10 38.23
CA VAL A 265 120.03 80.82 36.82
C VAL A 265 120.13 82.12 36.04
N THR A 266 120.97 82.17 35.00
CA THR A 266 121.23 83.42 34.30
C THR A 266 119.95 83.95 33.63
N PRO A 267 119.78 85.27 33.45
CA PRO A 267 118.59 85.82 32.81
C PRO A 267 118.30 85.23 31.42
N HIS A 268 119.33 84.80 30.69
CA HIS A 268 119.21 84.10 29.42
C HIS A 268 118.65 82.67 29.57
N GLU A 269 119.09 81.92 30.58
CA GLU A 269 118.55 80.60 30.90
C GLU A 269 117.10 80.70 31.41
N ILE A 270 116.78 81.68 32.27
CA ILE A 270 115.40 81.95 32.72
C ILE A 270 114.49 82.25 31.52
N ASN A 271 114.93 83.12 30.61
CA ASN A 271 114.13 83.45 29.42
C ASN A 271 114.01 82.26 28.46
N THR A 272 115.04 81.43 28.33
CA THR A 272 115.02 80.20 27.54
C THR A 272 114.08 79.16 28.14
N LEU A 273 114.04 79.03 29.47
CA LEU A 273 113.08 78.17 30.18
C LEU A 273 111.65 78.70 30.03
N ARG A 274 111.43 80.02 30.10
CA ARG A 274 110.12 80.64 29.84
C ARG A 274 109.64 80.35 28.40
N MET A 275 110.47 80.58 27.38
CA MET A 275 110.10 80.27 26.00
C MET A 275 109.87 78.78 25.74
N LYS A 276 110.47 77.88 26.53
CA LYS A 276 110.16 76.44 26.50
C LYS A 276 108.82 76.14 27.20
N MET A 277 108.54 76.80 28.32
CA MET A 277 107.29 76.68 29.07
C MET A 277 106.10 77.17 28.23
N GLU A 278 106.18 78.37 27.66
CA GLU A 278 105.17 78.96 26.75
C GLU A 278 104.89 78.05 25.53
N ARG A 279 105.92 77.40 24.98
CA ARG A 279 105.75 76.39 23.92
C ARG A 279 105.03 75.15 24.43
N SER A 280 105.42 74.60 25.59
CA SER A 280 104.75 73.44 26.18
C SER A 280 103.30 73.72 26.60
N GLU A 281 102.98 74.96 26.98
CA GLU A 281 101.61 75.41 27.25
C GLU A 281 100.78 75.47 25.95
N LEU A 282 101.35 76.03 24.87
CA LEU A 282 100.70 76.03 23.55
C LEU A 282 100.53 74.61 22.99
N GLU A 283 101.52 73.73 23.14
CA GLU A 283 101.44 72.32 22.78
C GLU A 283 100.37 71.59 23.62
N LEU A 284 100.29 71.86 24.93
CA LEU A 284 99.25 71.29 25.80
C LEU A 284 97.85 71.77 25.39
N VAL A 285 97.66 73.06 25.08
CA VAL A 285 96.39 73.60 24.57
C VAL A 285 96.02 72.96 23.24
N GLN A 286 96.98 72.76 22.33
CA GLN A 286 96.76 72.02 21.08
C GLN A 286 96.37 70.56 21.34
N LYS A 287 97.01 69.87 22.30
CA LYS A 287 96.66 68.48 22.64
C LYS A 287 95.31 68.36 23.33
N VAL A 288 94.90 69.33 24.16
CA VAL A 288 93.53 69.40 24.72
C VAL A 288 92.51 69.61 23.60
N ALA A 289 92.79 70.49 22.63
CA ALA A 289 91.93 70.68 21.46
C ALA A 289 91.83 69.41 20.60
N GLU A 290 92.95 68.75 20.29
CA GLU A 290 92.99 67.47 19.58
C GLU A 290 92.19 66.38 20.32
N LEU A 291 92.37 66.25 21.63
CA LEU A 291 91.64 65.29 22.46
C LEU A 291 90.14 65.56 22.43
N SER A 292 89.70 66.81 22.54
CA SER A 292 88.27 67.16 22.42
C SER A 292 87.72 66.79 21.03
N ALA A 293 88.47 67.05 19.96
CA ALA A 293 88.09 66.69 18.60
C ALA A 293 88.12 65.18 18.33
N VAL A 294 88.94 64.40 19.04
CA VAL A 294 88.88 62.92 19.07
C VAL A 294 87.64 62.45 19.83
N GLN A 295 87.35 63.04 20.99
CA GLN A 295 86.19 62.70 21.83
C GLN A 295 84.86 62.94 21.10
N THR A 296 84.70 64.07 20.39
CA THR A 296 83.51 64.32 19.56
C THR A 296 83.37 63.29 18.43
N ARG A 297 84.49 62.90 17.79
CA ARG A 297 84.47 61.84 16.75
C ARG A 297 84.14 60.46 17.32
N LEU A 298 84.64 60.14 18.52
CA LEU A 298 84.30 58.90 19.23
C LEU A 298 82.80 58.86 19.56
N GLN A 299 82.25 59.94 20.11
CA GLN A 299 80.83 60.01 20.42
C GLN A 299 79.94 59.88 19.17
N ALA A 300 80.26 60.61 18.09
CA ALA A 300 79.54 60.48 16.82
C ALA A 300 79.64 59.06 16.22
N ALA A 301 80.77 58.36 16.41
CA ALA A 301 80.92 56.97 16.02
C ALA A 301 80.08 56.02 16.90
N MET A 302 79.99 56.27 18.21
CA MET A 302 79.12 55.51 19.12
C MET A 302 77.64 55.68 18.78
N GLU A 303 77.20 56.90 18.50
CA GLU A 303 75.84 57.20 18.04
C GLU A 303 75.52 56.52 16.70
N ALA A 304 76.45 56.55 15.74
CA ALA A 304 76.32 55.85 14.46
C ALA A 304 76.27 54.32 14.59
N ILE A 305 77.04 53.73 15.52
CA ILE A 305 76.98 52.29 15.85
C ILE A 305 75.62 51.93 16.45
N GLU A 306 75.08 52.77 17.34
CA GLU A 306 73.79 52.53 17.97
C GLU A 306 72.62 52.65 16.97
N ASP A 307 72.69 53.58 16.02
CA ASP A 307 71.73 53.66 14.92
C ASP A 307 71.90 52.54 13.88
N LEU A 308 73.09 51.93 13.75
CA LEU A 308 73.25 50.68 13.00
C LEU A 308 72.61 49.49 13.74
N ARG A 309 72.79 49.39 15.06
CA ARG A 309 72.14 48.35 15.90
C ARG A 309 70.62 48.39 15.80
N LYS A 310 70.01 49.57 15.97
CA LYS A 310 68.55 49.75 15.82
C LYS A 310 68.05 49.29 14.44
N ARG A 311 68.79 49.60 13.37
CA ARG A 311 68.46 49.14 12.00
C ARG A 311 68.58 47.62 11.84
N VAL A 312 69.63 47.01 12.39
CA VAL A 312 69.78 45.54 12.42
C VAL A 312 68.62 44.89 13.17
N GLU A 313 68.18 45.46 14.31
CA GLU A 313 67.07 44.90 15.08
C GLU A 313 65.74 44.98 14.33
N VAL A 314 65.42 46.11 13.68
CA VAL A 314 64.23 46.23 12.82
C VAL A 314 64.28 45.23 11.64
N PHE A 315 65.45 44.96 11.07
CA PHE A 315 65.59 43.89 10.06
C PHE A 315 65.40 42.49 10.66
N ARG A 316 65.88 42.24 11.90
CA ARG A 316 65.68 40.99 12.63
C ARG A 316 64.19 40.74 12.90
N GLU A 317 63.48 41.74 13.44
CA GLU A 317 62.03 41.71 13.64
C GLU A 317 61.30 41.43 12.32
N SER A 318 61.61 42.17 11.25
CA SER A 318 61.04 41.97 9.91
C SER A 318 61.29 40.56 9.36
N SER A 319 62.47 39.99 9.64
CA SER A 319 62.79 38.60 9.25
C SER A 319 61.92 37.60 10.02
N THR A 320 61.84 37.70 11.36
CA THR A 320 61.01 36.79 12.16
C THR A 320 59.51 36.93 11.87
N ALA A 321 59.05 38.11 11.43
CA ALA A 321 57.67 38.32 10.98
C ALA A 321 57.39 37.60 9.65
N LYS A 322 58.33 37.65 8.70
CA LYS A 322 58.25 36.91 7.42
C LYS A 322 58.33 35.39 7.64
N GLU A 323 59.16 34.95 8.57
CA GLU A 323 59.30 33.54 8.97
C GLU A 323 57.99 33.00 9.56
N LYS A 324 57.38 33.73 10.52
CA LYS A 324 56.05 33.39 11.07
C LYS A 324 54.94 33.39 10.01
N HIS A 325 55.01 34.28 9.02
CA HIS A 325 54.07 34.28 7.90
C HIS A 325 54.29 33.07 6.97
N ALA A 326 55.54 32.67 6.75
CA ALA A 326 55.87 31.47 5.97
C ALA A 326 55.41 30.17 6.66
N THR A 327 55.56 30.04 7.99
CA THR A 327 55.08 28.87 8.74
C THR A 327 53.54 28.77 8.78
N LEU A 328 52.84 29.91 8.85
CA LEU A 328 51.37 29.93 8.71
C LEU A 328 50.93 29.47 7.30
N LEU A 329 51.54 30.01 6.23
CA LEU A 329 51.24 29.57 4.86
C LEU A 329 51.59 28.08 4.63
N GLN A 330 52.67 27.58 5.24
CA GLN A 330 53.01 26.16 5.18
C GLN A 330 51.93 25.29 5.83
N SER A 331 51.41 25.70 7.00
CA SER A 331 50.31 25.02 7.68
C SER A 331 49.00 25.05 6.87
N ASP A 332 48.67 26.18 6.23
CA ASP A 332 47.53 26.27 5.30
C ASP A 332 47.69 25.33 4.10
N ILE A 333 48.90 25.24 3.52
CA ILE A 333 49.21 24.31 2.41
C ILE A 333 49.06 22.85 2.86
N GLU A 334 49.51 22.50 4.06
CA GLU A 334 49.37 21.15 4.63
C GLU A 334 47.89 20.81 4.93
N ALA A 335 47.13 21.76 5.49
CA ALA A 335 45.69 21.60 5.69
C ALA A 335 44.92 21.46 4.36
N LEU A 336 45.35 22.15 3.29
CA LEU A 336 44.80 21.99 1.95
C LEU A 336 45.17 20.64 1.32
N ARG A 337 46.40 20.15 1.52
CA ARG A 337 46.84 18.81 1.09
C ARG A 337 46.01 17.72 1.77
N ALA A 338 45.80 17.79 3.09
CA ALA A 338 44.93 16.84 3.80
C ALA A 338 43.47 16.88 3.33
N LYS A 339 42.94 18.06 3.00
CA LYS A 339 41.60 18.25 2.41
C LYS A 339 41.49 17.77 0.95
N LEU A 340 42.61 17.70 0.23
CA LEU A 340 42.68 17.13 -1.11
C LEU A 340 42.77 15.60 -1.03
N GLU A 341 43.58 15.06 -0.13
CA GLU A 341 43.74 13.62 0.04
C GLU A 341 42.46 12.94 0.54
N THR A 342 41.78 13.52 1.53
CA THR A 342 40.45 13.06 1.97
C THR A 342 39.38 13.12 0.86
N LYS A 343 39.53 14.03 -0.12
CA LYS A 343 38.68 14.04 -1.33
C LYS A 343 39.08 12.97 -2.33
N ASN A 344 40.37 12.71 -2.54
CA ASN A 344 40.86 11.63 -3.40
C ASN A 344 40.32 10.27 -2.93
N ILE A 345 40.44 9.98 -1.63
CA ILE A 345 39.91 8.76 -1.00
C ILE A 345 38.39 8.66 -1.19
N LEU A 346 37.65 9.76 -1.05
CA LEU A 346 36.20 9.77 -1.29
C LEU A 346 35.84 9.54 -2.77
N ILE A 347 36.63 10.07 -3.71
CA ILE A 347 36.47 9.83 -5.15
C ILE A 347 36.71 8.36 -5.48
N GLU A 348 37.83 7.79 -5.01
CA GLU A 348 38.19 6.38 -5.22
C GLU A 348 37.13 5.42 -4.64
N GLN A 349 36.56 5.76 -3.47
CA GLN A 349 35.42 5.04 -2.91
C GLN A 349 34.16 5.14 -3.78
N LYS A 350 33.91 6.30 -4.41
CA LYS A 350 32.76 6.49 -5.31
C LYS A 350 32.94 5.75 -6.63
N GLU A 351 34.13 5.78 -7.21
CA GLU A 351 34.50 5.01 -8.40
C GLU A 351 34.26 3.51 -8.17
N LYS A 352 34.79 2.95 -7.06
CA LYS A 352 34.54 1.57 -6.63
C LYS A 352 33.07 1.23 -6.37
N THR A 353 32.21 2.22 -6.10
CA THR A 353 30.75 2.01 -6.06
C THR A 353 30.08 2.10 -7.44
N SER A 354 30.60 2.92 -8.37
CA SER A 354 30.12 2.98 -9.75
C SER A 354 30.41 1.68 -10.48
N GLU A 355 31.65 1.17 -10.39
CA GLU A 355 32.08 -0.10 -11.01
C GLU A 355 31.17 -1.27 -10.61
N ARG A 356 30.78 -1.34 -9.33
CA ARG A 356 29.86 -2.37 -8.81
C ARG A 356 28.44 -2.21 -9.39
N LEU A 357 27.91 -0.99 -9.37
CA LEU A 357 26.58 -0.71 -9.92
C LEU A 357 26.54 -0.91 -11.45
N GLU A 358 27.64 -0.67 -12.15
CA GLU A 358 27.79 -0.97 -13.57
C GLU A 358 27.85 -2.47 -13.83
N ALA A 359 28.59 -3.24 -13.01
CA ALA A 359 28.59 -4.70 -13.06
C ALA A 359 27.19 -5.27 -12.82
N ASP A 360 26.50 -4.87 -11.74
CA ASP A 360 25.12 -5.27 -11.43
C ASP A 360 24.16 -4.91 -12.59
N LEU A 361 24.32 -3.72 -13.18
CA LEU A 361 23.57 -3.28 -14.36
C LEU A 361 23.86 -4.15 -15.60
N THR A 362 25.06 -4.70 -15.78
CA THR A 362 25.31 -5.68 -16.86
C THR A 362 24.63 -7.02 -16.59
N VAL A 363 24.62 -7.49 -15.34
CA VAL A 363 23.93 -8.73 -14.95
C VAL A 363 22.43 -8.62 -15.22
N GLU A 364 21.79 -7.53 -14.79
CA GLU A 364 20.35 -7.32 -15.05
C GLU A 364 20.03 -7.06 -16.53
N LYS A 365 20.92 -6.40 -17.29
CA LYS A 365 20.78 -6.30 -18.77
C LYS A 365 20.75 -7.69 -19.43
N ASN A 366 21.63 -8.60 -18.99
CA ASN A 366 21.69 -9.97 -19.51
C ASN A 366 20.42 -10.75 -19.12
N ARG A 367 20.03 -10.71 -17.84
CA ARG A 367 18.80 -11.34 -17.34
C ARG A 367 17.54 -10.85 -18.06
N VAL A 368 17.46 -9.56 -18.39
CA VAL A 368 16.38 -8.98 -19.20
C VAL A 368 16.43 -9.48 -20.65
N SER A 369 17.60 -9.81 -21.21
CA SER A 369 17.70 -10.47 -22.52
C SER A 369 17.17 -11.90 -22.45
N ASP A 370 17.63 -12.70 -21.48
CA ASP A 370 17.19 -14.10 -21.31
C ASP A 370 15.67 -14.21 -21.14
N LEU A 371 15.06 -13.27 -20.41
CA LEU A 371 13.61 -13.17 -20.24
C LEU A 371 12.89 -12.77 -21.54
N ARG A 372 13.47 -11.90 -22.38
CA ARG A 372 12.92 -11.56 -23.71
C ARG A 372 12.96 -12.77 -24.65
N ASP A 373 14.06 -13.52 -24.65
CA ASP A 373 14.21 -14.71 -25.50
C ASP A 373 13.33 -15.87 -25.01
N SER A 374 13.17 -16.02 -23.70
CA SER A 374 12.15 -16.90 -23.11
C SER A 374 10.74 -16.50 -23.54
N ASN A 375 10.40 -15.20 -23.53
CA ASN A 375 9.10 -14.72 -23.97
C ASN A 375 8.85 -14.93 -25.47
N ARG A 376 9.85 -14.65 -26.33
CA ARG A 376 9.80 -14.96 -27.78
C ARG A 376 9.53 -16.44 -28.04
N ASN A 377 10.12 -17.34 -27.25
CA ASN A 377 9.86 -18.77 -27.34
C ASN A 377 8.42 -19.14 -26.92
N TYR A 378 7.85 -18.47 -25.90
CA TYR A 378 6.45 -18.65 -25.54
C TYR A 378 5.48 -18.06 -26.57
N GLU A 379 5.77 -16.89 -27.15
CA GLU A 379 5.01 -16.29 -28.25
C GLU A 379 4.95 -17.23 -29.46
N GLN A 380 6.10 -17.75 -29.91
CA GLN A 380 6.16 -18.77 -30.96
C GLN A 380 5.37 -20.04 -30.58
N LYS A 381 5.41 -20.47 -29.31
CA LYS A 381 4.68 -21.65 -28.86
C LYS A 381 3.17 -21.44 -28.85
N ILE A 382 2.71 -20.25 -28.46
CA ILE A 382 1.30 -19.84 -28.55
C ILE A 382 0.86 -19.82 -30.02
N SER A 383 1.64 -19.22 -30.93
CA SER A 383 1.35 -19.22 -32.38
C SER A 383 1.23 -20.63 -32.96
N GLN A 384 2.12 -21.57 -32.58
CA GLN A 384 2.03 -22.98 -32.97
C GLN A 384 0.77 -23.68 -32.44
N LEU A 385 0.31 -23.33 -31.23
CA LEU A 385 -0.88 -23.92 -30.62
C LEU A 385 -2.16 -23.36 -31.24
N LEU A 386 -2.21 -22.06 -31.53
CA LEU A 386 -3.33 -21.42 -32.24
C LEU A 386 -3.50 -22.03 -33.64
N ALA A 387 -2.44 -22.09 -34.45
CA ALA A 387 -2.49 -22.72 -35.78
C ALA A 387 -2.90 -24.21 -35.74
N ARG A 388 -2.64 -24.91 -34.62
CA ARG A 388 -3.13 -26.28 -34.41
C ARG A 388 -4.61 -26.32 -34.01
N ILE A 389 -5.12 -25.35 -33.25
CA ILE A 389 -6.54 -25.20 -32.95
C ILE A 389 -7.30 -24.90 -34.24
N ASP A 390 -6.86 -23.93 -35.04
CA ASP A 390 -7.46 -23.58 -36.35
C ASP A 390 -7.60 -24.80 -37.27
N ALA A 391 -6.55 -25.64 -37.35
CA ALA A 391 -6.57 -26.88 -38.12
C ALA A 391 -7.55 -27.92 -37.58
N VAL A 392 -7.68 -28.06 -36.26
CA VAL A 392 -8.65 -28.98 -35.63
C VAL A 392 -10.08 -28.46 -35.78
N GLU A 393 -10.29 -27.14 -35.72
CA GLU A 393 -11.60 -26.53 -35.98
C GLU A 393 -12.04 -26.69 -37.44
N SER A 394 -11.13 -26.55 -38.42
CA SER A 394 -11.46 -26.87 -39.82
C SER A 394 -11.91 -28.32 -39.97
N LEU A 395 -11.14 -29.26 -39.42
CA LEU A 395 -11.48 -30.69 -39.45
C LEU A 395 -12.80 -30.99 -38.74
N LEU A 396 -13.12 -30.31 -37.62
CA LEU A 396 -14.41 -30.45 -36.95
C LEU A 396 -15.55 -29.97 -37.85
N ARG A 397 -15.45 -28.76 -38.42
CA ARG A 397 -16.44 -28.20 -39.35
C ARG A 397 -16.62 -29.08 -40.58
N GLU A 398 -15.56 -29.70 -41.10
CA GLU A 398 -15.62 -30.68 -42.18
C GLU A 398 -16.42 -31.94 -41.77
N LYS A 399 -16.17 -32.49 -40.58
CA LYS A 399 -16.92 -33.66 -40.07
C LYS A 399 -18.38 -33.34 -39.73
N GLU A 400 -18.68 -32.14 -39.24
CA GLU A 400 -20.05 -31.66 -39.04
C GLU A 400 -20.80 -31.57 -40.39
N ASN A 401 -20.15 -31.02 -41.43
CA ASN A 401 -20.69 -30.98 -42.78
C ASN A 401 -20.86 -32.37 -43.43
N GLU A 402 -20.00 -33.34 -43.11
CA GLU A 402 -20.21 -34.75 -43.51
C GLU A 402 -21.40 -35.38 -42.78
N LEU A 403 -21.48 -35.21 -41.45
CA LEU A 403 -22.59 -35.71 -40.63
C LEU A 403 -23.93 -35.14 -41.09
N GLU A 404 -23.99 -33.85 -41.42
CA GLU A 404 -25.20 -33.20 -41.91
C GLU A 404 -25.62 -33.75 -43.29
N LYS A 405 -24.67 -33.99 -44.20
CA LYS A 405 -24.96 -34.70 -45.48
C LYS A 405 -25.46 -36.13 -45.26
N VAL A 406 -25.03 -36.81 -44.20
CA VAL A 406 -25.53 -38.16 -43.84
C VAL A 406 -26.93 -38.09 -43.22
N LYS A 407 -27.19 -37.15 -42.31
CA LYS A 407 -28.53 -36.88 -41.75
C LYS A 407 -29.54 -36.57 -42.86
N GLN A 408 -29.19 -35.67 -43.78
CA GLN A 408 -30.06 -35.31 -44.90
C GLN A 408 -30.38 -36.52 -45.78
N LYS A 409 -29.37 -37.34 -46.14
CA LYS A 409 -29.59 -38.60 -46.86
C LYS A 409 -30.53 -39.56 -46.13
N LEU A 410 -30.40 -39.68 -44.81
CA LEU A 410 -31.27 -40.50 -43.98
C LEU A 410 -32.71 -39.94 -43.92
N LEU A 411 -32.87 -38.62 -43.81
CA LEU A 411 -34.18 -37.95 -43.81
C LEU A 411 -34.87 -37.98 -45.19
N THR A 412 -34.10 -38.12 -46.26
CA THR A 412 -34.60 -38.39 -47.62
C THR A 412 -34.80 -39.87 -47.93
N ASN A 413 -34.53 -40.79 -46.99
CA ASN A 413 -34.78 -42.21 -47.21
C ASN A 413 -36.31 -42.46 -47.18
N PRO A 414 -36.93 -43.01 -48.24
CA PRO A 414 -38.37 -43.24 -48.28
C PRO A 414 -38.88 -44.13 -47.13
N ASP A 415 -38.05 -45.06 -46.60
CA ASP A 415 -38.46 -45.89 -45.47
C ASP A 415 -38.64 -45.06 -44.18
N VAL A 416 -37.75 -44.10 -43.93
CA VAL A 416 -37.80 -43.20 -42.77
C VAL A 416 -38.92 -42.17 -42.92
N GLN A 417 -39.16 -41.67 -44.13
CA GLN A 417 -40.29 -40.79 -44.41
C GLN A 417 -41.62 -41.52 -44.17
N LYS A 418 -41.73 -42.76 -44.63
CA LYS A 418 -42.91 -43.62 -44.44
C LYS A 418 -43.09 -44.05 -42.98
N GLU A 419 -42.02 -44.25 -42.24
CA GLU A 419 -42.06 -44.43 -40.78
C GLU A 419 -42.68 -43.19 -40.10
N GLY A 420 -42.27 -41.98 -40.50
CA GLY A 420 -42.87 -40.71 -40.04
C GLY A 420 -44.35 -40.55 -40.41
N GLU A 421 -44.74 -40.92 -41.63
CA GLU A 421 -46.15 -40.94 -42.06
C GLU A 421 -47.00 -41.91 -41.22
N LEU A 422 -46.48 -43.13 -40.99
CA LEU A 422 -47.14 -44.14 -40.17
C LEU A 422 -47.22 -43.71 -38.70
N GLN A 423 -46.21 -43.03 -38.17
CA GLN A 423 -46.22 -42.46 -36.83
C GLN A 423 -47.29 -41.36 -36.71
N MET A 424 -47.42 -40.47 -37.70
CA MET A 424 -48.51 -39.47 -37.72
C MET A 424 -49.91 -40.12 -37.79
N GLN A 425 -50.07 -41.19 -38.55
CA GLN A 425 -51.33 -41.95 -38.63
C GLN A 425 -51.64 -42.66 -37.30
N LEU A 426 -50.65 -43.26 -36.66
CA LEU A 426 -50.77 -43.87 -35.33
C LEU A 426 -51.13 -42.84 -34.26
N ASP A 427 -50.52 -41.66 -34.30
CA ASP A 427 -50.82 -40.55 -33.40
C ASP A 427 -52.26 -40.05 -33.57
N GLU A 428 -52.76 -39.85 -34.79
CA GLU A 428 -54.15 -39.41 -34.98
C GLU A 428 -55.14 -40.53 -34.63
N ALA A 429 -54.83 -41.80 -34.94
CA ALA A 429 -55.62 -42.93 -34.47
C ALA A 429 -55.67 -43.03 -32.93
N ASN A 430 -54.58 -42.66 -32.24
CA ASN A 430 -54.55 -42.55 -30.78
C ASN A 430 -55.38 -41.35 -30.27
N ARG A 431 -55.34 -40.19 -30.94
CA ARG A 431 -56.22 -39.05 -30.61
C ARG A 431 -57.68 -39.41 -30.79
N GLU A 432 -58.05 -40.06 -31.89
CA GLU A 432 -59.42 -40.50 -32.15
C GLU A 432 -59.88 -41.57 -31.15
N LYS A 433 -59.02 -42.54 -30.84
CA LYS A 433 -59.25 -43.52 -29.76
C LYS A 433 -59.51 -42.83 -28.41
N LEU A 434 -58.80 -41.76 -28.08
CA LEU A 434 -59.04 -40.98 -26.85
C LEU A 434 -60.36 -40.21 -26.88
N ARG A 435 -60.72 -39.59 -28.03
CA ARG A 435 -62.05 -38.96 -28.23
C ARG A 435 -63.18 -39.98 -28.03
N MET A 436 -63.09 -41.12 -28.70
CA MET A 436 -64.06 -42.22 -28.61
C MET A 436 -64.13 -42.82 -27.21
N GLN A 437 -62.99 -42.99 -26.51
CA GLN A 437 -62.97 -43.45 -25.13
C GLN A 437 -63.65 -42.45 -24.18
N SER A 438 -63.48 -41.14 -24.41
CA SER A 438 -64.18 -40.12 -23.64
C SER A 438 -65.68 -40.15 -23.86
N LEU A 439 -66.14 -40.26 -25.11
CA LEU A 439 -67.56 -40.41 -25.45
C LEU A 439 -68.18 -41.69 -24.84
N ILE A 440 -67.46 -42.82 -24.86
CA ILE A 440 -67.88 -44.07 -24.21
C ILE A 440 -68.00 -43.91 -22.70
N ASN A 441 -67.07 -43.18 -22.06
CA ASN A 441 -67.13 -42.91 -20.62
C ASN A 441 -68.31 -41.98 -20.27
N GLU A 442 -68.58 -40.97 -21.09
CA GLU A 442 -69.68 -40.02 -20.91
C GLU A 442 -71.05 -40.70 -21.10
N LEU A 443 -71.21 -41.54 -22.13
CA LEU A 443 -72.42 -42.35 -22.33
C LEU A 443 -72.64 -43.34 -21.17
N ARG A 444 -71.56 -43.97 -20.65
CA ARG A 444 -71.65 -44.84 -19.46
C ARG A 444 -72.05 -44.07 -18.21
N HIS A 445 -71.52 -42.86 -18.00
CA HIS A 445 -71.87 -42.02 -16.88
C HIS A 445 -73.34 -41.58 -16.95
N ASN A 446 -73.83 -41.18 -18.13
CA ASN A 446 -75.22 -40.81 -18.34
C ASN A 446 -76.16 -42.01 -18.15
N ALA A 447 -75.84 -43.20 -18.67
CA ALA A 447 -76.65 -44.40 -18.49
C ALA A 447 -76.72 -44.86 -17.02
N GLU A 448 -75.60 -44.80 -16.28
CA GLU A 448 -75.62 -45.11 -14.84
C GLU A 448 -76.37 -44.04 -14.03
N LYS A 449 -76.28 -42.76 -14.42
CA LYS A 449 -77.06 -41.66 -13.83
C LYS A 449 -78.57 -41.84 -14.05
N GLU A 450 -79.01 -42.16 -15.27
CA GLU A 450 -80.41 -42.46 -15.58
C GLU A 450 -80.91 -43.67 -14.78
N LYS A 451 -80.10 -44.73 -14.68
CA LYS A 451 -80.38 -45.92 -13.86
C LYS A 451 -80.49 -45.60 -12.36
N VAL A 452 -79.61 -44.75 -11.82
CA VAL A 452 -79.70 -44.27 -10.44
C VAL A 452 -80.98 -43.46 -10.25
N GLN A 453 -81.31 -42.54 -11.16
CA GLN A 453 -82.55 -41.75 -11.10
C GLN A 453 -83.81 -42.63 -11.15
N GLN A 454 -83.83 -43.68 -11.97
CA GLN A 454 -84.93 -44.66 -12.00
C GLN A 454 -85.02 -45.44 -10.68
N LEU A 455 -83.90 -45.84 -10.09
CA LEU A 455 -83.87 -46.49 -8.77
C LEU A 455 -84.33 -45.53 -7.65
N GLU A 456 -84.00 -44.25 -7.74
CA GLU A 456 -84.49 -43.21 -6.82
C GLU A 456 -86.00 -43.00 -6.95
N THR A 457 -86.57 -42.95 -8.17
CA THR A 457 -88.02 -42.85 -8.36
C THR A 457 -88.74 -44.10 -7.86
N PHE A 458 -88.27 -45.31 -8.20
CA PHE A 458 -88.87 -46.55 -7.67
C PHE A 458 -88.74 -46.65 -6.15
N GLN A 459 -87.66 -46.14 -5.54
CA GLN A 459 -87.56 -46.05 -4.08
C GLN A 459 -88.52 -45.03 -3.48
N ALA A 460 -88.72 -43.87 -4.12
CA ALA A 460 -89.68 -42.87 -3.67
C ALA A 460 -91.11 -43.40 -3.72
N GLU A 461 -91.48 -44.08 -4.82
CA GLU A 461 -92.76 -44.78 -4.97
C GLU A 461 -92.94 -45.87 -3.92
N ASN A 462 -91.93 -46.71 -3.66
CA ASN A 462 -92.00 -47.71 -2.59
C ASN A 462 -92.15 -47.09 -1.20
N ARG A 463 -91.44 -45.99 -0.89
CA ARG A 463 -91.61 -45.26 0.38
C ARG A 463 -93.02 -44.67 0.50
N GLN A 464 -93.58 -44.14 -0.59
CA GLN A 464 -94.95 -43.62 -0.62
C GLN A 464 -95.97 -44.76 -0.41
N LEU A 465 -95.78 -45.91 -1.05
CA LEU A 465 -96.63 -47.09 -0.87
C LEU A 465 -96.57 -47.59 0.58
N ILE A 466 -95.37 -47.70 1.17
CA ILE A 466 -95.18 -48.05 2.59
C ILE A 466 -95.93 -47.04 3.49
N ALA A 467 -95.75 -45.74 3.28
CA ALA A 467 -96.45 -44.73 4.07
C ALA A 467 -97.99 -44.79 3.92
N THR A 468 -98.51 -45.15 2.74
CA THR A 468 -99.96 -45.41 2.58
C THR A 468 -100.42 -46.69 3.27
N ILE A 469 -99.59 -47.74 3.29
CA ILE A 469 -99.86 -48.98 4.03
C ILE A 469 -99.86 -48.71 5.53
N GLU A 470 -98.87 -47.97 6.05
CA GLU A 470 -98.80 -47.55 7.46
C GLU A 470 -100.00 -46.68 7.86
N SER A 471 -100.41 -45.74 6.98
CA SER A 471 -101.62 -44.93 7.19
C SER A 471 -102.88 -45.78 7.23
N LEU A 472 -103.02 -46.75 6.31
CA LEU A 472 -104.17 -47.66 6.26
C LEU A 472 -104.16 -48.65 7.43
N GLN A 473 -102.99 -49.15 7.85
CA GLN A 473 -102.83 -49.99 9.05
C GLN A 473 -103.21 -49.22 10.30
N LYS A 474 -102.80 -47.95 10.43
CA LYS A 474 -103.25 -47.10 11.53
C LYS A 474 -104.76 -46.87 11.47
N GLU A 475 -105.33 -46.58 10.29
CA GLU A 475 -106.77 -46.48 10.09
C GLU A 475 -107.53 -47.77 10.42
N LEU A 476 -106.88 -48.94 10.29
CA LEU A 476 -107.43 -50.24 10.66
C LEU A 476 -107.34 -50.44 12.18
N ALA A 477 -106.20 -50.15 12.79
CA ALA A 477 -106.00 -50.20 14.25
C ALA A 477 -106.89 -49.19 15.01
N ASP A 478 -107.07 -47.97 14.50
CA ASP A 478 -108.00 -46.98 15.05
C ASP A 478 -109.46 -47.48 14.95
N ARG A 479 -109.80 -48.33 13.95
CA ARG A 479 -111.08 -49.03 13.85
C ARG A 479 -111.16 -50.30 14.71
N GLU A 480 -110.06 -51.01 14.93
CA GLU A 480 -109.98 -52.15 15.86
C GLU A 480 -110.17 -51.67 17.30
N VAL A 481 -109.52 -50.58 17.73
CA VAL A 481 -109.75 -49.94 19.04
C VAL A 481 -111.20 -49.42 19.15
N LEU A 482 -111.79 -48.91 18.07
CA LEU A 482 -113.21 -48.53 18.06
C LEU A 482 -114.13 -49.77 18.23
N LEU A 483 -113.85 -50.86 17.52
CA LEU A 483 -114.59 -52.13 17.65
C LEU A 483 -114.38 -52.79 19.01
N GLU A 484 -113.19 -52.68 19.60
CA GLU A 484 -112.86 -53.20 20.92
C GLU A 484 -113.57 -52.37 21.99
N SER A 485 -113.58 -51.03 21.90
CA SER A 485 -114.40 -50.20 22.82
C SER A 485 -115.91 -50.42 22.65
N GLN A 486 -116.39 -50.77 21.44
CA GLN A 486 -117.78 -51.21 21.24
C GLN A 486 -118.03 -52.60 21.81
N SER A 487 -117.04 -53.51 21.76
CA SER A 487 -117.13 -54.87 22.30
C SER A 487 -117.00 -54.91 23.82
N GLU A 488 -116.18 -54.03 24.40
CA GLU A 488 -116.09 -53.76 25.83
C GLU A 488 -117.41 -53.17 26.32
N LYS A 489 -117.99 -52.19 25.59
CA LYS A 489 -119.31 -51.65 25.90
C LYS A 489 -120.47 -52.66 25.74
N ILE A 490 -120.34 -53.62 24.82
CA ILE A 490 -121.25 -54.79 24.76
C ILE A 490 -120.99 -55.73 25.94
N GLY A 491 -119.73 -55.97 26.32
CA GLY A 491 -119.33 -56.78 27.46
C GLY A 491 -119.73 -56.18 28.82
N ASP A 492 -119.82 -54.86 28.94
CA ASP A 492 -120.40 -54.15 30.07
C ASP A 492 -121.91 -54.35 30.12
N LEU A 493 -122.61 -54.19 28.99
CA LEU A 493 -124.05 -54.49 28.89
C LEU A 493 -124.36 -55.97 29.18
N ASP A 494 -123.50 -56.90 28.74
CA ASP A 494 -123.59 -58.33 29.05
C ASP A 494 -123.28 -58.62 30.54
N GLN A 495 -122.40 -57.85 31.18
CA GLN A 495 -122.14 -57.95 32.62
C GLN A 495 -123.26 -57.32 33.47
N GLU A 496 -123.87 -56.23 33.02
CA GLU A 496 -125.11 -55.69 33.59
C GLU A 496 -126.24 -56.73 33.46
N LEU A 497 -126.36 -57.40 32.31
CA LEU A 497 -127.25 -58.54 32.11
C LEU A 497 -126.98 -59.70 33.08
N VAL A 498 -125.72 -60.16 33.19
CA VAL A 498 -125.36 -61.31 34.06
C VAL A 498 -125.44 -60.98 35.55
N THR A 499 -125.23 -59.73 35.94
CA THR A 499 -125.45 -59.28 37.33
C THR A 499 -126.93 -59.13 37.65
N ALA A 500 -127.75 -58.63 36.71
CA ALA A 500 -129.21 -58.63 36.81
C ALA A 500 -129.78 -60.06 36.87
N GLU A 501 -129.38 -60.97 35.98
CA GLU A 501 -129.83 -62.37 35.98
C GLU A 501 -129.53 -63.10 37.30
N ARG A 502 -128.39 -62.81 37.94
CA ARG A 502 -128.04 -63.40 39.25
C ARG A 502 -128.80 -62.80 40.43
N GLN A 503 -129.41 -61.62 40.29
CA GLN A 503 -130.16 -60.96 41.37
C GLN A 503 -131.69 -61.01 41.18
N CYS A 504 -132.18 -61.23 39.95
CA CYS A 504 -133.61 -61.26 39.62
C CYS A 504 -134.19 -62.68 39.48
N LYS A 505 -133.90 -63.58 40.43
CA LYS A 505 -134.57 -64.89 40.53
C LYS A 505 -135.35 -65.13 41.83
N ASP A 506 -135.79 -64.06 42.48
CA ASP A 506 -136.98 -64.09 43.33
C ASP A 506 -137.73 -62.73 43.32
N ARG A 507 -139.02 -62.77 42.95
CA ARG A 507 -140.01 -61.67 42.87
C ARG A 507 -139.75 -60.43 41.96
N ALA A 508 -140.80 -60.11 41.18
CA ALA A 508 -141.06 -58.85 40.46
C ALA A 508 -141.98 -57.92 41.32
N PRO A 509 -142.48 -56.72 40.88
CA PRO A 509 -142.39 -56.08 39.54
C PRO A 509 -142.25 -54.53 39.48
N GLN A 510 -142.35 -53.97 38.25
CA GLN A 510 -142.90 -52.63 37.82
C GLN A 510 -142.03 -51.35 37.60
N LEU A 511 -142.16 -50.82 36.36
CA LEU A 511 -142.40 -49.41 35.91
C LEU A 511 -141.27 -48.37 35.59
N SER A 512 -141.32 -47.88 34.32
CA SER A 512 -141.02 -46.50 33.82
C SER A 512 -139.53 -46.02 33.77
N ASN A 513 -139.09 -45.09 32.89
CA ASN A 513 -139.75 -44.09 32.00
C ASN A 513 -138.93 -43.82 30.69
N ASP A 514 -139.46 -42.96 29.80
CA ASP A 514 -138.84 -42.46 28.53
C ASP A 514 -137.89 -41.23 28.70
N GLU A 515 -137.39 -40.69 27.57
CA GLU A 515 -137.19 -39.23 27.29
C GLU A 515 -135.76 -38.66 26.98
N GLU A 516 -134.83 -39.38 26.34
CA GLU A 516 -133.54 -38.78 25.85
C GLU A 516 -133.23 -38.93 24.34
N LEU A 517 -134.15 -39.41 23.50
CA LEU A 517 -133.86 -39.77 22.09
C LEU A 517 -134.13 -38.68 21.02
N ALA A 518 -134.51 -37.46 21.43
CA ALA A 518 -134.94 -36.39 20.52
C ALA A 518 -133.86 -35.31 20.22
N GLU A 519 -133.04 -34.93 21.21
CA GLU A 519 -132.18 -33.74 21.14
C GLU A 519 -131.01 -33.92 20.15
N ALA A 520 -130.34 -35.08 20.22
CA ALA A 520 -129.12 -35.40 19.45
C ALA A 520 -129.30 -35.33 17.91
N ARG A 521 -130.53 -35.29 17.41
CA ARG A 521 -130.83 -35.22 15.97
C ARG A 521 -130.75 -33.80 15.38
N LYS A 522 -130.73 -32.75 16.21
CA LYS A 522 -130.63 -31.34 15.73
C LYS A 522 -129.20 -30.79 15.68
N GLU A 523 -128.33 -31.25 16.57
CA GLU A 523 -126.97 -30.67 16.69
C GLU A 523 -126.06 -31.03 15.50
N ILE A 524 -126.19 -32.26 15.00
CA ILE A 524 -125.47 -32.79 13.83
C ILE A 524 -125.71 -31.93 12.57
N GLU A 525 -126.93 -31.43 12.38
CA GLU A 525 -127.33 -30.62 11.22
C GLU A 525 -126.89 -29.15 11.32
N SER A 526 -126.36 -28.74 12.48
CA SER A 526 -125.73 -27.43 12.69
C SER A 526 -124.27 -27.43 12.26
N LEU A 527 -123.50 -28.41 12.76
CA LEU A 527 -122.04 -28.51 12.53
C LEU A 527 -121.69 -28.71 11.04
N LEU A 528 -122.50 -29.46 10.30
CA LEU A 528 -122.29 -29.72 8.86
C LEU A 528 -122.30 -28.46 7.98
N ARG A 529 -122.95 -27.37 8.40
CA ARG A 529 -122.97 -26.10 7.64
C ARG A 529 -121.74 -25.23 7.88
N MET A 530 -121.13 -25.30 9.07
CA MET A 530 -119.94 -24.51 9.43
C MET A 530 -118.70 -24.92 8.61
N VAL A 531 -118.57 -26.22 8.32
CA VAL A 531 -117.46 -26.79 7.54
C VAL A 531 -117.49 -26.29 6.09
N GLN A 532 -118.66 -26.32 5.44
CA GLN A 532 -118.82 -25.92 4.03
C GLN A 532 -118.51 -24.44 3.75
N THR A 533 -118.60 -23.57 4.77
CA THR A 533 -118.14 -22.17 4.66
C THR A 533 -116.61 -22.05 4.70
N LEU A 534 -115.93 -22.76 5.61
CA LEU A 534 -114.48 -22.66 5.79
C LEU A 534 -113.68 -23.27 4.61
N GLU A 535 -114.22 -24.28 3.93
CA GLU A 535 -113.58 -24.85 2.74
C GLU A 535 -113.54 -23.87 1.55
N LYS A 536 -114.51 -22.95 1.42
CA LYS A 536 -114.51 -21.94 0.35
C LYS A 536 -113.45 -20.86 0.54
N GLU A 537 -113.16 -20.48 1.79
CA GLU A 537 -112.15 -19.46 2.10
C GLU A 537 -110.73 -20.00 1.83
N LYS A 538 -110.49 -21.29 2.12
CA LYS A 538 -109.24 -22.00 1.80
C LYS A 538 -108.90 -21.97 0.29
N ALA A 539 -109.91 -22.08 -0.57
CA ALA A 539 -109.73 -22.02 -2.03
C ALA A 539 -109.27 -20.64 -2.53
N SER A 540 -109.75 -19.55 -1.91
CA SER A 540 -109.43 -18.18 -2.33
C SER A 540 -107.96 -17.82 -2.09
N ILE A 541 -107.35 -18.31 -1.01
CA ILE A 541 -105.95 -17.98 -0.65
C ILE A 541 -104.96 -18.71 -1.56
N ILE A 542 -105.23 -19.97 -1.91
CA ILE A 542 -104.36 -20.78 -2.80
C ILE A 542 -104.30 -20.19 -4.21
N SER A 543 -105.37 -19.53 -4.67
CA SER A 543 -105.38 -18.83 -5.97
C SER A 543 -104.43 -17.63 -5.99
N HIS A 544 -104.26 -16.91 -4.88
CA HIS A 544 -103.47 -15.68 -4.84
C HIS A 544 -101.96 -15.96 -4.85
N CYS A 545 -101.49 -16.96 -4.11
CA CYS A 545 -100.07 -17.34 -4.08
C CYS A 545 -99.53 -17.79 -5.45
N LYS A 546 -100.34 -18.50 -6.25
CA LYS A 546 -99.94 -18.91 -7.62
C LYS A 546 -99.74 -17.74 -8.58
N GLN A 547 -100.36 -16.58 -8.34
CA GLN A 547 -100.26 -15.42 -9.23
C GLN A 547 -98.97 -14.59 -9.00
N LEU A 548 -98.24 -14.84 -7.91
CA LEU A 548 -96.94 -14.21 -7.61
C LEU A 548 -95.73 -15.04 -8.06
N GLN A 549 -95.92 -16.28 -8.53
CA GLN A 549 -94.83 -17.16 -8.96
C GLN A 549 -94.44 -17.07 -10.45
N SER A 550 -95.19 -16.36 -11.30
CA SER A 550 -94.95 -16.29 -12.75
C SER A 550 -94.24 -15.00 -13.24
N LYS A 551 -93.45 -14.35 -12.38
CA LYS A 551 -92.68 -13.14 -12.72
C LYS A 551 -91.23 -13.12 -12.21
N LEU A 552 -90.58 -14.28 -12.11
CA LEU A 552 -89.12 -14.32 -11.93
C LEU A 552 -88.42 -15.56 -12.54
N GLU A 553 -88.92 -16.03 -13.69
CA GLU A 553 -87.99 -16.60 -14.67
C GLU A 553 -87.35 -15.42 -15.42
N ASP A 554 -86.08 -15.10 -15.12
CA ASP A 554 -85.00 -15.19 -16.11
C ASP A 554 -83.59 -14.85 -15.57
N ILE A 555 -82.56 -15.29 -16.30
CA ILE A 555 -81.14 -14.87 -16.23
C ILE A 555 -80.33 -15.30 -14.99
N HIS A 556 -79.79 -16.52 -15.11
CA HIS A 556 -78.35 -16.86 -15.05
C HIS A 556 -77.43 -16.54 -13.85
N LYS A 557 -76.73 -17.60 -13.41
CA LYS A 557 -75.26 -17.71 -13.17
C LYS A 557 -74.56 -16.57 -12.39
N GLY A 558 -74.14 -16.86 -11.15
CA GLY A 558 -73.14 -16.05 -10.45
C GLY A 558 -72.80 -16.53 -9.03
N ASP A 559 -71.66 -17.21 -8.92
CA ASP A 559 -70.68 -17.20 -7.82
C ASP A 559 -71.11 -17.22 -6.34
N ALA A 560 -70.59 -18.21 -5.62
CA ALA A 560 -70.45 -18.21 -4.16
C ALA A 560 -68.98 -18.47 -3.77
N ALA A 561 -68.17 -17.42 -3.56
CA ALA A 561 -66.84 -17.50 -2.93
C ALA A 561 -66.30 -16.12 -2.45
N SER A 562 -66.74 -15.69 -1.27
CA SER A 562 -65.96 -15.08 -0.17
C SER A 562 -64.64 -14.28 -0.39
N THR A 563 -64.54 -13.22 0.44
CA THR A 563 -63.37 -12.69 1.21
C THR A 563 -62.52 -11.47 0.73
N ILE A 564 -62.25 -10.59 1.70
CA ILE A 564 -61.17 -9.57 1.80
C ILE A 564 -61.27 -8.33 0.87
N GLY A 565 -61.18 -7.11 1.44
CA GLY A 565 -61.07 -5.86 0.67
C GLY A 565 -61.23 -4.57 1.50
N GLN A 566 -60.11 -3.96 1.89
CA GLN A 566 -59.96 -2.85 2.86
C GLN A 566 -60.54 -1.45 2.49
N THR A 567 -60.48 -0.55 3.48
CA THR A 567 -60.23 0.92 3.41
C THR A 567 -61.33 1.91 2.98
N ARG A 568 -61.59 2.88 3.88
CA ARG A 568 -61.58 4.38 3.74
C ARG A 568 -62.00 5.02 2.40
N PRO A 569 -62.63 6.22 2.39
CA PRO A 569 -62.24 7.41 3.18
C PRO A 569 -63.12 7.61 4.44
N ASP A 570 -63.02 8.66 5.27
CA ASP A 570 -62.24 9.92 5.20
C ASP A 570 -61.81 10.43 6.61
N PHE A 571 -61.47 11.73 6.75
CA PHE A 571 -61.63 12.55 7.97
C PHE A 571 -61.57 14.06 7.63
N SER A 572 -62.47 14.89 8.18
CA SER A 572 -62.57 16.33 7.85
C SER A 572 -61.47 17.20 8.50
N ALA A 573 -60.99 18.20 7.75
CA ALA A 573 -59.92 19.10 8.19
C ALA A 573 -60.37 20.20 9.19
N LEU A 574 -59.44 20.67 10.03
CA LEU A 574 -59.54 21.95 10.76
C LEU A 574 -58.16 22.57 11.07
N THR A 575 -57.80 23.57 10.26
CA THR A 575 -57.08 24.82 10.63
C THR A 575 -55.89 24.80 11.62
N THR A 576 -54.65 24.89 11.10
CA THR A 576 -53.49 25.51 11.81
C THR A 576 -52.46 26.12 10.84
N GLU A 577 -52.81 27.12 10.03
CA GLU A 577 -51.89 27.68 9.00
C GLU A 577 -50.54 28.20 9.54
N GLY A 578 -50.53 28.74 10.78
CA GLY A 578 -49.29 29.15 11.45
C GLY A 578 -48.42 27.98 11.92
N SER A 579 -49.03 26.95 12.52
CA SER A 579 -48.28 25.76 12.93
C SER A 579 -47.87 24.91 11.73
N LEU A 580 -48.61 24.93 10.62
CA LEU A 580 -48.22 24.30 9.36
C LEU A 580 -46.94 24.94 8.79
N LYS A 581 -46.77 26.26 8.87
CA LYS A 581 -45.52 26.92 8.41
C LYS A 581 -44.34 26.57 9.30
N SER A 582 -44.47 26.71 10.63
CA SER A 582 -43.41 26.29 11.57
C SER A 582 -43.09 24.80 11.44
N ARG A 583 -44.09 23.95 11.21
CA ARG A 583 -43.92 22.50 11.02
C ARG A 583 -43.33 22.16 9.65
N VAL A 584 -43.58 22.96 8.61
CA VAL A 584 -42.91 22.84 7.32
C VAL A 584 -41.45 23.28 7.45
N GLU A 585 -41.14 24.37 8.16
CA GLU A 585 -39.75 24.76 8.43
C GLU A 585 -39.00 23.69 9.24
N GLU A 586 -39.60 23.13 10.31
CA GLU A 586 -39.06 21.97 11.05
C GLU A 586 -38.87 20.74 10.15
N LEU A 587 -39.84 20.40 9.31
CA LEU A 587 -39.77 19.22 8.43
C LEU A 587 -38.81 19.43 7.27
N GLU A 588 -38.65 20.66 6.77
CA GLU A 588 -37.61 21.02 5.81
C GLU A 588 -36.23 21.05 6.45
N GLU A 589 -36.10 21.45 7.71
CA GLU A 589 -34.84 21.41 8.44
C GLU A 589 -34.44 19.96 8.74
N ALA A 590 -35.36 19.14 9.24
CA ALA A 590 -35.17 17.70 9.35
C ALA A 590 -34.94 17.02 7.98
N LEU A 591 -35.48 17.56 6.87
CA LEU A 591 -35.17 17.08 5.51
C LEU A 591 -33.76 17.52 5.07
N ARG A 592 -33.34 18.75 5.36
CA ARG A 592 -31.98 19.24 5.11
C ARG A 592 -30.95 18.42 5.91
N GLU A 593 -31.21 18.18 7.19
CA GLU A 593 -30.39 17.33 8.05
C GLU A 593 -30.39 15.87 7.60
N SER A 594 -31.55 15.25 7.36
CA SER A 594 -31.60 13.85 6.91
C SER A 594 -30.99 13.65 5.53
N VAL A 595 -31.06 14.64 4.63
CA VAL A 595 -30.33 14.63 3.35
C VAL A 595 -28.82 14.82 3.55
N SER A 596 -28.37 15.68 4.46
CA SER A 596 -26.93 15.82 4.80
C SER A 596 -26.39 14.51 5.41
N ILE A 597 -27.07 13.99 6.43
CA ILE A 597 -26.76 12.72 7.08
C ILE A 597 -26.80 11.56 6.08
N THR A 598 -27.71 11.56 5.09
CA THR A 598 -27.73 10.55 4.02
C THR A 598 -26.54 10.73 3.08
N ALA A 599 -26.22 11.94 2.61
CA ALA A 599 -25.06 12.19 1.75
C ALA A 599 -23.73 11.87 2.46
N GLU A 600 -23.61 12.17 3.76
CA GLU A 600 -22.46 11.84 4.60
C GLU A 600 -22.34 10.32 4.82
N ARG A 601 -23.46 9.62 5.06
CA ARG A 601 -23.50 8.15 5.13
C ARG A 601 -23.17 7.50 3.79
N GLU A 602 -23.69 8.01 2.68
CA GLU A 602 -23.36 7.53 1.33
C GLU A 602 -21.89 7.76 1.00
N LEU A 603 -21.32 8.92 1.36
CA LEU A 603 -19.89 9.20 1.22
C LEU A 603 -19.04 8.26 2.09
N HIS A 604 -19.41 8.05 3.34
CA HIS A 604 -18.71 7.13 4.24
C HIS A 604 -18.81 5.67 3.75
N VAL A 605 -19.98 5.23 3.28
CA VAL A 605 -20.17 3.92 2.67
C VAL A 605 -19.38 3.79 1.37
N ALA A 606 -19.28 4.85 0.55
CA ALA A 606 -18.45 4.85 -0.66
C ALA A 606 -16.95 4.74 -0.33
N GLN A 607 -16.47 5.50 0.67
CA GLN A 607 -15.09 5.42 1.16
C GLN A 607 -14.78 4.05 1.78
N GLN A 608 -15.68 3.51 2.61
CA GLN A 608 -15.55 2.19 3.22
C GLN A 608 -15.59 1.07 2.16
N LYS A 609 -16.41 1.22 1.12
CA LYS A 609 -16.46 0.31 -0.04
C LYS A 609 -15.19 0.39 -0.88
N GLN A 610 -14.64 1.58 -1.10
CA GLN A 610 -13.35 1.76 -1.78
C GLN A 610 -12.20 1.13 -0.99
N LEU A 611 -12.14 1.35 0.33
CA LEU A 611 -11.14 0.73 1.21
C LEU A 611 -11.30 -0.79 1.25
N SER A 612 -12.53 -1.29 1.32
CA SER A 612 -12.84 -2.72 1.24
C SER A 612 -12.42 -3.33 -0.10
N GLN A 613 -12.62 -2.63 -1.23
CA GLN A 613 -12.14 -3.04 -2.54
C GLN A 613 -10.61 -3.04 -2.65
N GLN A 614 -9.93 -2.06 -2.05
CA GLN A 614 -8.45 -2.02 -1.99
C GLN A 614 -7.89 -3.18 -1.15
N LEU A 615 -8.46 -3.44 0.03
CA LEU A 615 -8.10 -4.57 0.87
C LEU A 615 -8.42 -5.92 0.20
N ALA A 616 -9.54 -6.02 -0.51
CA ALA A 616 -9.88 -7.21 -1.29
C ALA A 616 -8.88 -7.45 -2.43
N ALA A 617 -8.48 -6.39 -3.15
CA ALA A 617 -7.46 -6.46 -4.20
C ALA A 617 -6.10 -6.93 -3.66
N GLN A 618 -5.63 -6.33 -2.56
CA GLN A 618 -4.41 -6.74 -1.86
C GLN A 618 -4.50 -8.20 -1.36
N LEU A 619 -5.64 -8.61 -0.82
CA LEU A 619 -5.85 -10.01 -0.41
C LEU A 619 -5.88 -10.98 -1.61
N THR A 620 -6.36 -10.56 -2.79
CA THR A 620 -6.24 -11.38 -4.02
C THR A 620 -4.81 -11.42 -4.56
N GLU A 621 -4.05 -10.33 -4.46
CA GLU A 621 -2.63 -10.24 -4.81
C GLU A 621 -1.80 -11.21 -3.95
N CYS A 622 -1.86 -11.08 -2.62
CA CYS A 622 -1.13 -11.96 -1.71
C CYS A 622 -1.59 -13.42 -1.81
N ARG A 623 -2.86 -13.69 -2.15
CA ARG A 623 -3.33 -15.06 -2.46
C ARG A 623 -2.78 -15.57 -3.79
N ARG A 624 -2.61 -14.73 -4.81
CA ARG A 624 -1.96 -15.06 -6.08
C ARG A 624 -0.50 -15.43 -5.84
N GLU A 625 0.24 -14.58 -5.13
CA GLU A 625 1.64 -14.76 -4.75
C GLU A 625 1.86 -16.01 -3.89
N LEU A 626 1.06 -16.22 -2.83
CA LEU A 626 1.13 -17.44 -2.02
C LEU A 626 0.86 -18.70 -2.84
N ASN A 627 -0.04 -18.64 -3.83
CA ASN A 627 -0.29 -19.77 -4.73
C ASN A 627 0.82 -19.96 -5.79
N GLU A 628 1.54 -18.91 -6.16
CA GLU A 628 2.74 -18.98 -7.01
C GLU A 628 3.92 -19.57 -6.25
N LEU A 629 4.20 -19.08 -5.04
CA LEU A 629 5.21 -19.63 -4.12
C LEU A 629 4.93 -21.11 -3.79
N ARG A 630 3.67 -21.46 -3.47
CA ARG A 630 3.26 -22.88 -3.28
C ARG A 630 3.45 -23.72 -4.54
N ARG A 631 3.21 -23.16 -5.73
CA ARG A 631 3.51 -23.84 -7.02
C ARG A 631 5.01 -23.96 -7.27
N HIS A 632 5.83 -23.02 -6.79
CA HIS A 632 7.29 -23.05 -6.89
C HIS A 632 7.87 -24.13 -5.96
N VAL A 633 7.57 -24.07 -4.65
CA VAL A 633 8.02 -25.05 -3.65
C VAL A 633 7.62 -26.49 -4.00
N LYS A 634 6.45 -26.70 -4.59
CA LYS A 634 6.03 -28.03 -5.09
C LYS A 634 6.87 -28.55 -6.27
N LYS A 635 7.47 -27.68 -7.09
CA LYS A 635 8.31 -28.05 -8.24
C LYS A 635 9.76 -28.35 -7.84
N LEU A 636 10.28 -27.67 -6.82
CA LEU A 636 11.62 -27.91 -6.29
C LEU A 636 11.78 -29.36 -5.78
N THR A 637 12.97 -29.93 -5.94
CA THR A 637 13.42 -31.19 -5.33
C THR A 637 13.73 -31.01 -3.83
N SER A 638 14.13 -32.07 -3.10
CA SER A 638 14.44 -31.94 -1.65
C SER A 638 15.60 -30.97 -1.41
N ASN A 639 16.72 -31.19 -2.09
CA ASN A 639 17.94 -30.39 -1.98
C ASN A 639 17.68 -28.91 -2.31
N GLU A 640 16.89 -28.62 -3.35
CA GLU A 640 16.50 -27.24 -3.72
C GLU A 640 15.54 -26.61 -2.70
N ARG A 641 14.67 -27.38 -2.04
CA ARG A 641 13.83 -26.87 -0.93
C ARG A 641 14.68 -26.57 0.30
N GLU A 642 15.63 -27.43 0.62
CA GLU A 642 16.58 -27.24 1.72
C GLU A 642 17.50 -26.04 1.46
N GLU A 643 17.88 -25.80 0.20
CA GLU A 643 18.61 -24.60 -0.23
C GLU A 643 17.77 -23.32 -0.11
N VAL A 644 16.52 -23.35 -0.57
CA VAL A 644 15.60 -22.20 -0.38
C VAL A 644 15.33 -21.94 1.10
N LEU A 645 15.18 -22.97 1.93
CA LEU A 645 15.07 -22.81 3.38
C LEU A 645 16.34 -22.19 4.00
N ARG A 646 17.54 -22.69 3.64
CA ARG A 646 18.82 -22.10 4.05
C ARG A 646 18.94 -20.63 3.63
N SER A 647 18.52 -20.27 2.41
CA SER A 647 18.55 -18.88 1.94
C SER A 647 17.60 -17.96 2.71
N LEU A 648 16.36 -18.41 2.96
CA LEU A 648 15.36 -17.68 3.75
C LEU A 648 15.77 -17.55 5.22
N GLU A 649 16.49 -18.53 5.78
CA GLU A 649 17.09 -18.41 7.11
C GLU A 649 18.21 -17.38 7.16
N VAL A 650 19.09 -17.33 6.17
CA VAL A 650 20.16 -16.32 6.07
C VAL A 650 19.57 -14.92 5.88
N GLU A 651 18.54 -14.78 5.04
CA GLU A 651 17.82 -13.51 4.86
C GLU A 651 17.11 -13.06 6.14
N LYS A 652 16.44 -13.98 6.86
CA LYS A 652 15.84 -13.72 8.17
C LYS A 652 16.88 -13.30 9.22
N ARG A 653 18.07 -13.95 9.25
CA ARG A 653 19.17 -13.56 10.14
C ARG A 653 19.65 -12.14 9.81
N ARG A 654 19.89 -11.84 8.54
CA ARG A 654 20.27 -10.51 8.04
C ARG A 654 19.26 -9.42 8.44
N HIS A 655 17.96 -9.68 8.34
CA HIS A 655 16.92 -8.73 8.78
C HIS A 655 16.90 -8.52 10.30
N ILE A 656 17.16 -9.56 11.09
CA ILE A 656 17.29 -9.43 12.56
C ILE A 656 18.52 -8.61 12.92
N GLU A 657 19.67 -8.85 12.28
CA GLU A 657 20.91 -8.09 12.47
C GLU A 657 20.74 -6.61 12.09
N GLN A 658 20.06 -6.33 10.95
CA GLN A 658 19.70 -4.98 10.51
C GLN A 658 18.77 -4.27 11.52
N LEU A 659 17.75 -4.96 12.03
CA LEU A 659 16.82 -4.38 13.01
C LEU A 659 17.53 -4.08 14.33
N LEU A 660 18.38 -4.99 14.82
CA LEU A 660 19.23 -4.75 15.99
C LEU A 660 20.25 -3.63 15.76
N GLN A 661 20.73 -3.45 14.52
CA GLN A 661 21.66 -2.39 14.16
C GLN A 661 20.97 -1.03 14.23
N LEU A 662 19.83 -0.88 13.56
CA LEU A 662 19.02 0.35 13.60
C LEU A 662 18.57 0.69 15.02
N LYS A 663 18.27 -0.31 15.86
CA LYS A 663 17.92 -0.12 17.27
C LYS A 663 19.10 0.36 18.12
N HIS A 664 20.30 -0.16 17.89
CA HIS A 664 21.54 0.33 18.51
C HIS A 664 21.84 1.77 18.07
N GLU A 665 21.79 2.06 16.76
CA GLU A 665 22.02 3.40 16.19
C GLU A 665 21.01 4.43 16.72
N ALA A 666 19.73 4.09 16.81
CA ALA A 666 18.71 4.97 17.37
C ALA A 666 18.92 5.26 18.87
N LEU A 667 19.37 4.28 19.65
CA LEU A 667 19.71 4.47 21.06
C LEU A 667 20.97 5.35 21.23
N VAL A 668 22.01 5.12 20.42
CA VAL A 668 23.24 5.96 20.41
C VAL A 668 22.91 7.39 19.99
N ALA A 669 22.09 7.59 18.97
CA ALA A 669 21.64 8.91 18.54
C ALA A 669 20.83 9.64 19.63
N ALA A 670 19.91 8.94 20.31
CA ALA A 670 19.15 9.51 21.43
C ALA A 670 20.06 9.87 22.63
N ILE A 671 21.10 9.08 22.91
CA ILE A 671 22.10 9.41 23.94
C ILE A 671 22.87 10.69 23.55
N ALA A 672 23.35 10.77 22.30
CA ALA A 672 24.06 11.94 21.79
C ALA A 672 23.18 13.21 21.76
N GLU A 673 21.88 13.07 21.46
CA GLU A 673 20.89 14.16 21.59
C GLU A 673 20.79 14.64 23.05
N LYS A 674 20.70 13.74 24.03
CA LYS A 674 20.68 14.14 25.44
C LYS A 674 21.99 14.79 25.89
N ASP A 675 23.15 14.32 25.43
CA ASP A 675 24.43 14.99 25.69
C ASP A 675 24.51 16.38 25.07
N ALA A 676 24.02 16.58 23.85
CA ALA A 676 23.94 17.89 23.22
C ALA A 676 23.01 18.84 23.99
N HIS A 677 21.85 18.36 24.46
CA HIS A 677 20.93 19.14 25.29
C HIS A 677 21.55 19.52 26.65
N ILE A 678 22.25 18.58 27.31
CA ILE A 678 22.98 18.84 28.56
C ILE A 678 24.05 19.91 28.34
N ALA A 679 24.88 19.78 27.30
CA ALA A 679 25.92 20.76 26.98
C ALA A 679 25.35 22.16 26.69
N LEU A 680 24.23 22.28 25.97
CA LEU A 680 23.56 23.55 25.69
C LEU A 680 23.01 24.20 26.98
N LEU A 681 22.42 23.42 27.89
CA LEU A 681 21.92 23.92 29.17
C LEU A 681 23.05 24.29 30.15
N GLU A 682 24.18 23.58 30.12
CA GLU A 682 25.39 23.92 30.88
C GLU A 682 26.11 25.16 30.32
N GLN A 683 26.00 25.41 29.01
CA GLN A 683 26.47 26.65 28.37
C GLN A 683 25.48 27.83 28.55
N SER A 684 24.21 27.56 28.86
CA SER A 684 23.19 28.59 29.12
C SER A 684 23.57 29.51 30.29
N ARG A 685 22.96 30.69 30.35
CA ARG A 685 23.20 31.68 31.41
C ARG A 685 22.50 31.34 32.73
N GLU A 686 21.42 30.56 32.67
CA GLU A 686 20.55 30.26 33.81
C GLU A 686 20.87 28.90 34.46
N ARG A 687 21.44 27.96 33.69
CA ARG A 687 21.94 26.64 34.16
C ARG A 687 20.94 25.90 35.06
N PRO A 688 19.75 25.55 34.56
CA PRO A 688 18.70 24.89 35.35
C PRO A 688 19.16 23.51 35.81
N ARG A 689 19.67 23.44 37.06
CA ARG A 689 20.32 22.23 37.60
C ARG A 689 19.39 21.02 37.62
N GLU A 690 18.15 21.21 38.05
CA GLU A 690 17.14 20.14 38.10
C GLU A 690 16.85 19.57 36.70
N GLU A 691 16.75 20.43 35.68
CA GLU A 691 16.57 19.99 34.29
C GLU A 691 17.80 19.22 33.78
N ILE A 692 19.01 19.72 34.03
CA ILE A 692 20.27 19.06 33.69
C ILE A 692 20.38 17.70 34.39
N GLU A 693 20.00 17.59 35.67
CA GLU A 693 20.01 16.34 36.43
C GLU A 693 18.97 15.34 35.91
N THR A 694 17.75 15.77 35.58
CA THR A 694 16.76 14.88 34.93
C THR A 694 17.22 14.42 33.55
N LEU A 695 17.88 15.26 32.75
CA LEU A 695 18.44 14.87 31.45
C LEU A 695 19.61 13.89 31.59
N ARG A 696 20.49 14.07 32.59
CA ARG A 696 21.55 13.12 32.95
C ARG A 696 20.96 11.75 33.33
N HIS A 697 19.91 11.72 34.15
CA HIS A 697 19.22 10.48 34.52
C HIS A 697 18.42 9.84 33.36
N HIS A 698 17.89 10.64 32.42
CA HIS A 698 17.31 10.13 31.18
C HIS A 698 18.38 9.53 30.25
N LYS A 699 19.57 10.15 30.15
CA LYS A 699 20.72 9.60 29.42
C LYS A 699 21.16 8.25 30.03
N GLU A 700 21.28 8.17 31.36
CA GLU A 700 21.62 6.96 32.10
C GLU A 700 20.69 5.79 31.75
N LYS A 701 19.37 6.01 31.76
CA LYS A 701 18.35 5.02 31.35
C LYS A 701 18.40 4.64 29.86
N LEU A 702 18.96 5.49 28.99
CA LEU A 702 19.21 5.15 27.58
C LEU A 702 20.49 4.31 27.44
N MET A 703 21.54 4.61 28.21
CA MET A 703 22.78 3.82 28.25
C MET A 703 22.53 2.42 28.82
N GLU A 704 21.70 2.28 29.84
CA GLU A 704 21.25 1.00 30.39
C GLU A 704 20.53 0.16 29.32
N LYS A 705 19.57 0.75 28.60
CA LYS A 705 18.87 0.08 27.47
C LYS A 705 19.80 -0.26 26.31
N LEU A 706 20.80 0.57 26.01
CA LEU A 706 21.82 0.26 25.02
C LEU A 706 22.67 -0.95 25.44
N LYS A 707 23.02 -1.05 26.73
CA LYS A 707 23.72 -2.21 27.28
C LYS A 707 22.87 -3.47 27.18
N GLU A 708 21.59 -3.43 27.59
CA GLU A 708 20.67 -4.56 27.44
C GLU A 708 20.56 -5.05 25.98
N GLU A 709 20.49 -4.13 25.01
CA GLU A 709 20.39 -4.50 23.59
C GLU A 709 21.70 -5.05 23.03
N ASN A 710 22.85 -4.57 23.50
CA ASN A 710 24.15 -5.16 23.15
C ASN A 710 24.26 -6.60 23.70
N GLU A 711 23.79 -6.84 24.93
CA GLU A 711 23.70 -8.18 25.51
C GLU A 711 22.71 -9.08 24.76
N ARG A 712 21.51 -8.59 24.40
CA ARG A 712 20.54 -9.33 23.57
C ARG A 712 21.09 -9.65 22.17
N ARG A 713 21.81 -8.71 21.54
CA ARG A 713 22.48 -8.92 20.25
C ARG A 713 23.55 -10.01 20.36
N ALA A 714 24.38 -9.99 21.40
CA ALA A 714 25.39 -11.02 21.65
C ALA A 714 24.78 -12.41 21.93
N GLN A 715 23.66 -12.47 22.67
CA GLN A 715 22.92 -13.71 22.93
C GLN A 715 22.31 -14.28 21.64
N LEU A 716 21.68 -13.46 20.80
CA LEU A 716 21.10 -13.91 19.53
C LEU A 716 22.17 -14.44 18.56
N LEU A 717 23.32 -13.74 18.45
CA LEU A 717 24.45 -14.16 17.61
C LEU A 717 25.12 -15.46 18.11
N SER A 718 25.19 -15.69 19.43
CA SER A 718 25.74 -16.94 19.96
C SER A 718 24.78 -18.12 19.76
N CYS A 719 23.47 -17.94 19.98
CA CYS A 719 22.46 -18.95 19.72
C CYS A 719 22.42 -19.40 18.25
N THR A 720 22.62 -18.49 17.28
CA THR A 720 22.65 -18.87 15.85
C THR A 720 23.82 -19.77 15.47
N ASN A 721 24.98 -19.64 16.15
CA ASN A 721 26.17 -20.42 15.82
C ASN A 721 26.04 -21.90 16.21
N LEU A 722 25.37 -22.22 17.32
CA LEU A 722 25.11 -23.61 17.72
C LEU A 722 24.17 -24.33 16.74
N SER A 723 23.23 -23.62 16.12
CA SER A 723 22.33 -24.24 15.12
C SER A 723 23.10 -24.74 13.89
N VAL A 724 24.03 -23.94 13.38
CA VAL A 724 24.83 -24.29 12.19
C VAL A 724 25.79 -25.45 12.47
N ALA A 725 26.37 -25.50 13.68
CA ALA A 725 27.25 -26.61 14.10
C ALA A 725 26.52 -27.96 14.21
N ASN A 726 25.24 -27.95 14.62
CA ASN A 726 24.43 -29.16 14.73
C ASN A 726 24.08 -29.77 13.35
N ASP A 727 23.78 -28.95 12.35
CA ASP A 727 23.46 -29.47 11.00
C ASP A 727 24.71 -30.00 10.28
N LEU A 728 25.86 -29.33 10.41
CA LEU A 728 27.16 -29.83 9.91
C LEU A 728 27.57 -31.17 10.57
N SER A 729 27.09 -31.43 11.78
CA SER A 729 27.32 -32.70 12.49
C SER A 729 26.39 -33.84 12.05
N ARG A 730 25.38 -33.57 11.21
CA ARG A 730 24.33 -34.55 10.84
C ARG A 730 24.50 -35.20 9.46
N GLU A 731 25.49 -34.77 8.67
CA GLU A 731 25.75 -35.28 7.31
C GLU A 731 26.87 -36.35 7.27
N GLY A 732 27.35 -36.82 8.43
CA GLY A 732 28.33 -37.90 8.58
C GLY A 732 27.69 -39.24 8.95
N GLY A 733 27.65 -40.20 8.03
CA GLY A 733 26.97 -41.49 8.24
C GLY A 733 27.80 -42.56 8.97
N LEU A 734 27.21 -43.11 10.05
CA LEU A 734 27.40 -44.48 10.57
C LEU A 734 28.80 -44.90 11.06
N THR A 735 29.02 -44.95 12.38
CA THR A 735 29.66 -46.12 13.06
C THR A 735 29.51 -46.10 14.60
N THR A 736 29.62 -47.29 15.20
CA THR A 736 29.88 -47.59 16.64
C THR A 736 29.06 -46.90 17.73
N VAL A 737 28.17 -47.69 18.36
CA VAL A 737 27.68 -47.43 19.72
C VAL A 737 28.81 -47.69 20.73
N THR A 738 29.15 -46.69 21.54
CA THR A 738 29.90 -46.89 22.81
C THR A 738 29.34 -45.99 23.89
N THR A 739 28.87 -46.57 25.00
CA THR A 739 28.36 -45.86 26.17
C THR A 739 29.48 -45.48 27.13
N ILE A 740 29.65 -44.20 27.46
CA ILE A 740 30.35 -43.76 28.68
C ILE A 740 29.53 -42.65 29.35
N SER A 741 29.25 -42.82 30.64
CA SER A 741 28.46 -41.90 31.47
C SER A 741 29.36 -40.91 32.20
N ALA A 742 28.94 -39.65 32.34
CA ALA A 742 29.53 -38.71 33.30
C ALA A 742 28.50 -37.69 33.85
N SER A 743 28.08 -37.96 35.08
CA SER A 743 27.66 -37.04 36.15
C SER A 743 27.48 -35.54 35.86
N ALA A 744 26.28 -35.03 36.13
CA ALA A 744 26.08 -33.61 36.45
C ALA A 744 26.58 -33.31 37.89
N SER A 745 27.16 -32.14 38.11
CA SER A 745 27.42 -31.61 39.46
C SER A 745 27.35 -30.08 39.48
N LEU A 746 26.82 -29.53 40.58
CA LEU A 746 26.63 -28.10 40.81
C LEU A 746 27.90 -27.46 41.40
N ALA A 747 28.25 -26.25 40.96
CA ALA A 747 29.21 -25.39 41.65
C ALA A 747 28.86 -23.90 41.43
N THR A 748 28.91 -23.10 42.50
CA THR A 748 28.66 -21.65 42.50
C THR A 748 29.92 -20.83 42.14
N PRO A 749 29.78 -19.55 41.74
CA PRO A 749 30.89 -18.76 41.22
C PRO A 749 31.86 -18.29 42.32
N ARG A 750 33.12 -18.05 41.93
CA ARG A 750 34.11 -17.28 42.69
C ARG A 750 34.41 -15.96 41.98
N GLN A 751 34.49 -14.88 42.76
CA GLN A 751 35.25 -13.68 42.37
C GLN A 751 36.75 -13.92 42.58
N PRO A 752 37.60 -13.17 41.87
CA PRO A 752 38.83 -12.61 42.41
C PRO A 752 38.68 -11.10 42.67
N ILE A 753 39.51 -10.57 43.56
CA ILE A 753 39.59 -9.18 44.02
C ILE A 753 41.09 -8.85 44.18
N THR A 754 41.49 -7.60 43.92
CA THR A 754 42.85 -7.02 44.11
C THR A 754 44.00 -7.67 43.33
N ASP A 755 45.12 -7.00 43.05
CA ASP A 755 45.45 -5.58 42.84
C ASP A 755 46.85 -5.58 42.19
N GLN A 756 47.12 -4.68 41.24
CA GLN A 756 48.50 -4.21 41.01
C GLN A 756 48.52 -2.91 40.18
N GLU A 757 49.15 -1.90 40.75
CA GLU A 757 49.65 -0.71 40.04
C GLU A 757 50.98 -1.10 39.35
N ASP A 758 51.22 -0.58 38.14
CA ASP A 758 52.58 -0.28 37.66
C ASP A 758 52.50 0.72 36.49
N ASP A 759 53.58 1.50 36.32
CA ASP A 759 53.64 2.69 35.46
C ASP A 759 54.10 2.42 33.99
N ALA A 760 54.18 3.52 33.23
CA ALA A 760 55.04 3.76 32.04
C ALA A 760 54.44 3.67 30.62
N GLU A 761 54.36 4.85 30.00
CA GLU A 761 55.00 5.24 28.71
C GLU A 761 55.21 4.22 27.57
N GLY A 762 54.74 4.56 26.36
CA GLY A 762 55.15 3.96 25.08
C GLY A 762 54.06 4.04 24.01
N ILE A 763 54.08 4.96 23.02
CA ILE A 763 54.97 5.07 21.84
C ILE A 763 54.66 4.04 20.74
N TRP A 764 53.86 4.50 19.76
CA TRP A 764 53.75 4.09 18.34
C TRP A 764 53.36 2.65 17.96
N ALA A 765 52.16 2.51 17.40
CA ALA A 765 51.88 1.78 16.15
C ALA A 765 50.66 2.42 15.44
#